data_AF-A0A537MI64-F1
#
_entry.id   AF-A0A537MI64-F1
#
_cell.length_a   1.000
_cell.length_b   1.000
_cell.length_c   1.000
_cell.angle_alpha   90.00
_cell.angle_beta   90.00
_cell.angle_gamma   90.00
#
_symmetry.space_group_name_H-M   'P 1'
#
loop_
_entity.id
_entity.type
_entity.pdbx_description
1 polymer ?
#
loop_
_entity_poly.entity_id
_entity_poly.type
_entity_poly.pdbx_seq_one_letter_code
_entity_poly.pdbx_strand_id
1 'polypeptide(L)'
;MAEVGPETGSAESGASPWRALWISAGALAATLALIVLILSITWSNRARDEAIGWERRSAEITLLTRTIDATIARSEAALGRYVLDEKPVTFTAYYNEWRTAGWQIRQLTRLAREDPDQLSRAVELRALYERRGAELAPAASAASRREGMDGLRFLYQASRGDTLGQLRSKLEEIARAERVNLERRMAETQGLVTRADTFTEWLGWLAILIGFGALGLALLAWRSYAEGVAARREAEAQAWRALDLEEAVRSRTRELSDANAALKEEARERAAAEAQLRQVQKMEAVGQLTGGIAHDFNNMLAVVVGGLDLARRKLHGSRREVEFHLDNAMEGATRAAALTRRLLAFARAEPLLPEAVAPAQLVEGMLELVDRAIGERISVRTGFASEPWHVWADPTQLENAVLNLAVNARDAMEGAGDLTIQVDNVALAEAEIAELPAGDYVRLRVSDTGKGIAPEHLDRVFEPFFTTKEVGKGTGLGLSQIFAFARQSGGEVTIESQVGRGTSVSVYLPRSAAAAEEASARPAKAARRSSEPPPSYPGAAVLVVEDDPRVSRSTVAALEELGYRPTPCASGREALEILERDSDIELVVTDVMMPEMTGTQLAAQVQRLYPRIAILFVTGYVGEAGDAGDLAGRDLLRKPFTLDALARAVAAALSARSPVSGSRRAKADEEAA
;
A
#
# COMPACT_ATOMS: atom_id res chain seq x y z
N MET A 1 2.46 -11.58 -29.26
CA MET A 1 2.97 -10.46 -30.06
C MET A 1 2.88 -9.20 -29.22
N ALA A 2 4.02 -8.74 -28.74
CA ALA A 2 4.39 -7.38 -28.34
C ALA A 2 5.62 -7.55 -27.43
N GLU A 3 6.78 -7.68 -28.09
CA GLU A 3 8.10 -7.70 -27.46
C GLU A 3 8.34 -6.38 -26.72
N VAL A 4 8.73 -6.47 -25.45
CA VAL A 4 9.42 -5.38 -24.75
C VAL A 4 10.60 -5.99 -24.00
N GLY A 5 11.77 -5.73 -24.56
CA GLY A 5 13.07 -5.68 -23.92
C GLY A 5 13.99 -4.86 -24.83
N PRO A 6 15.15 -4.32 -24.38
CA PRO A 6 15.76 -4.44 -23.06
C PRO A 6 16.22 -3.07 -22.48
N GLU A 7 16.37 -2.96 -21.16
CA GLU A 7 17.23 -1.91 -20.57
C GLU A 7 18.45 -2.56 -19.91
N THR A 8 19.51 -2.69 -20.70
CA THR A 8 20.86 -2.96 -20.22
C THR A 8 21.48 -1.66 -19.72
N GLY A 9 21.49 -1.46 -18.40
CA GLY A 9 22.27 -0.43 -17.74
C GLY A 9 23.76 -0.72 -17.81
N SER A 10 24.40 -0.43 -18.94
CA SER A 10 25.85 -0.37 -19.07
C SER A 10 26.34 0.89 -18.36
N ALA A 11 26.72 0.76 -17.09
CA ALA A 11 27.52 1.77 -16.40
C ALA A 11 28.95 1.75 -16.98
N GLU A 12 29.11 2.39 -18.15
CA GLU A 12 30.42 2.81 -18.63
C GLU A 12 30.99 3.82 -17.64
N SER A 13 31.89 3.36 -16.77
CA SER A 13 32.81 4.23 -16.05
C SER A 13 33.81 4.80 -17.07
N GLY A 14 33.40 5.84 -17.77
CA GLY A 14 34.26 6.67 -18.59
C GLY A 14 35.36 7.31 -17.73
N ALA A 15 36.44 6.57 -17.49
CA ALA A 15 37.71 7.13 -17.07
C ALA A 15 38.17 8.04 -18.20
N SER A 16 37.89 9.33 -18.03
CA SER A 16 38.07 10.33 -19.08
C SER A 16 39.48 10.27 -19.68
N PRO A 17 39.62 10.22 -21.02
CA PRO A 17 40.88 9.91 -21.71
C PRO A 17 42.03 10.87 -21.36
N TRP A 18 41.73 12.07 -20.84
CA TRP A 18 42.75 13.00 -20.35
C TRP A 18 43.55 12.42 -19.18
N ARG A 19 42.95 11.63 -18.27
CA ARG A 19 43.65 11.09 -17.10
C ARG A 19 44.74 10.08 -17.50
N ALA A 20 44.46 9.21 -18.47
CA ALA A 20 45.43 8.28 -19.03
C ALA A 20 46.58 9.02 -19.76
N LEU A 21 46.25 10.12 -20.45
CA LEU A 21 47.22 10.98 -21.14
C LEU A 21 48.20 11.67 -20.17
N TRP A 22 47.73 12.13 -19.00
CA TRP A 22 48.60 12.77 -18.01
C TRP A 22 49.52 11.78 -17.29
N ILE A 23 49.06 10.55 -17.06
CA ILE A 23 49.89 9.50 -16.46
C ILE A 23 51.03 9.10 -17.42
N SER A 24 50.73 8.93 -18.71
CA SER A 24 51.77 8.62 -19.71
C SER A 24 52.72 9.79 -19.96
N ALA A 25 52.23 11.03 -19.96
CA ALA A 25 53.07 12.24 -20.03
C ALA A 25 54.01 12.36 -18.82
N GLY A 26 53.51 12.08 -17.61
CA GLY A 26 54.32 12.07 -16.39
C GLY A 26 55.42 11.01 -16.40
N ALA A 27 55.10 9.79 -16.85
CA ALA A 27 56.08 8.71 -16.97
C ALA A 27 57.17 9.01 -18.00
N LEU A 28 56.81 9.62 -19.14
CA LEU A 28 57.75 10.04 -20.17
C LEU A 28 58.69 11.15 -19.68
N ALA A 29 58.16 12.15 -18.96
CA ALA A 29 58.95 13.22 -18.37
C ALA A 29 59.94 12.69 -17.32
N ALA A 30 59.51 11.76 -16.45
CA ALA A 30 60.38 11.11 -15.47
C ALA A 30 61.52 10.32 -16.13
N THR A 31 61.21 9.59 -17.21
CA THR A 31 62.21 8.83 -17.97
C THR A 31 63.24 9.75 -18.64
N LEU A 32 62.79 10.86 -19.22
CA LEU A 32 63.66 11.87 -19.83
C LEU A 32 64.58 12.53 -18.78
N ALA A 33 64.05 12.85 -17.61
CA ALA A 33 64.84 13.39 -16.49
C ALA A 33 65.92 12.41 -16.03
N LEU A 34 65.61 11.11 -15.95
CA LEU A 34 66.58 10.06 -15.59
C LEU A 34 67.70 9.94 -16.64
N ILE A 35 67.36 10.00 -17.93
CA ILE A 35 68.34 9.96 -19.02
C ILE A 35 69.28 11.17 -18.94
N VAL A 36 68.73 12.38 -18.75
CA VAL A 36 69.52 13.61 -18.60
C VAL A 36 70.44 13.53 -17.38
N LEU A 37 69.95 12.99 -16.26
CA LEU A 37 70.76 12.79 -15.05
C LEU A 37 71.95 11.85 -15.31
N ILE A 38 71.72 10.71 -15.97
CA ILE A 38 72.78 9.75 -16.29
C ILE A 38 73.82 10.38 -17.23
N LEU A 39 73.38 11.12 -18.26
CA LEU A 39 74.27 11.82 -19.18
C LEU A 39 75.10 12.90 -18.46
N SER A 40 74.50 13.63 -17.52
CA SER A 40 75.19 14.64 -16.71
C SER A 40 76.29 14.02 -15.84
N ILE A 41 75.98 12.92 -15.13
CA ILE A 41 76.95 12.22 -14.27
C ILE A 41 78.11 11.67 -15.09
N THR A 42 77.81 11.04 -16.24
CA THR A 42 78.86 10.47 -17.10
C THR A 42 79.78 11.54 -17.68
N TRP A 43 79.25 12.72 -18.04
CA TRP A 43 80.06 13.85 -18.50
C TRP A 43 80.92 14.45 -17.37
N SER A 44 80.35 14.66 -16.18
CA SER A 44 81.07 15.17 -15.00
C SER A 44 82.23 14.25 -14.61
N ASN A 45 82.01 12.92 -14.62
CA ASN A 45 83.07 11.95 -14.33
C ASN A 45 84.21 12.00 -15.35
N ARG A 46 83.92 12.06 -16.65
CA ARG A 46 84.96 12.18 -17.69
C ARG A 46 85.80 13.45 -17.53
N ALA A 47 85.15 14.59 -17.24
CA ALA A 47 85.85 15.86 -17.02
C ALA A 47 86.78 15.80 -15.78
N ARG A 48 86.37 15.09 -14.72
CA ARG A 48 87.22 14.85 -13.53
C ARG A 48 88.41 13.94 -13.85
N ASP A 49 88.21 12.87 -14.61
CA ASP A 49 89.29 11.96 -15.01
C ASP A 49 90.34 12.66 -15.88
N GLU A 50 89.92 13.53 -16.80
CA GLU A 50 90.83 14.34 -17.61
C GLU A 50 91.62 15.33 -16.77
N ALA A 51 90.98 16.01 -15.80
CA ALA A 51 91.66 16.92 -14.88
C ALA A 51 92.77 16.24 -14.08
N ILE A 52 92.52 15.03 -13.55
CA ILE A 52 93.52 14.22 -12.85
C ILE A 52 94.68 13.85 -13.78
N GLY A 53 94.38 13.53 -15.05
CA GLY A 53 95.39 13.23 -16.07
C GLY A 53 96.35 14.40 -16.33
N TRP A 54 95.83 15.63 -16.38
CA TRP A 54 96.64 16.84 -16.56
C TRP A 54 97.54 17.14 -15.35
N GLU A 55 97.00 17.01 -14.13
CA GLU A 55 97.74 17.22 -12.89
C GLU A 55 98.94 16.25 -12.79
N ARG A 56 98.70 14.96 -13.05
CA ARG A 56 99.76 13.94 -13.04
C ARG A 56 100.88 14.25 -14.03
N ARG A 57 100.54 14.65 -15.26
CA ARG A 57 101.53 14.95 -16.30
C ARG A 57 102.37 16.18 -15.96
N SER A 58 101.73 17.24 -15.46
CA SER A 58 102.41 18.46 -15.03
C SER A 58 103.39 18.18 -13.88
N ALA A 59 103.00 17.31 -12.94
CA ALA A 59 103.87 16.85 -11.86
C ALA A 59 105.08 16.05 -12.39
N GLU A 60 104.88 15.16 -13.37
CA GLU A 60 105.97 14.41 -14.03
C GLU A 60 106.96 15.33 -14.75
N ILE A 61 106.48 16.32 -15.52
CA ILE A 61 107.33 17.33 -16.20
C ILE A 61 108.14 18.14 -15.18
N THR A 62 107.49 18.62 -14.12
CA THR A 62 108.13 19.41 -13.07
C THR A 62 109.21 18.61 -12.34
N LEU A 63 108.95 17.34 -12.00
CA LEU A 63 109.96 16.46 -11.40
C LEU A 63 111.13 16.22 -12.37
N LEU A 64 110.83 16.03 -13.65
CA LEU A 64 111.83 15.75 -14.66
C LEU A 64 112.78 16.94 -14.86
N THR A 65 112.29 18.18 -14.86
CA THR A 65 113.16 19.37 -14.94
C THR A 65 114.15 19.45 -13.76
N ARG A 66 113.70 19.18 -12.53
CA ARG A 66 114.56 19.16 -11.32
C ARG A 66 115.60 18.05 -11.37
N THR A 67 115.20 16.86 -11.84
CA THR A 67 116.13 15.73 -11.98
C THR A 67 117.17 15.96 -13.06
N ILE A 68 116.82 16.62 -14.17
CA ILE A 68 117.77 17.02 -15.22
C ILE A 68 118.82 17.99 -14.66
N ASP A 69 118.40 19.06 -13.96
CA ASP A 69 119.35 20.03 -13.37
C ASP A 69 120.32 19.34 -12.40
N ALA A 70 119.80 18.50 -11.50
CA ALA A 70 120.63 17.75 -10.57
C ALA A 70 121.61 16.79 -11.27
N THR A 71 121.18 16.14 -12.36
CA THR A 71 122.01 15.19 -13.12
C THR A 71 123.10 15.89 -13.92
N ILE A 72 122.80 17.05 -14.53
CA ILE A 72 123.81 17.90 -15.19
C ILE A 72 124.84 18.40 -14.16
N ALA A 73 124.38 18.89 -13.01
CA ALA A 73 125.27 19.36 -11.95
C ALA A 73 126.22 18.26 -11.44
N ARG A 74 125.72 17.04 -11.23
CA ARG A 74 126.56 15.88 -10.85
C ARG A 74 127.54 15.49 -11.96
N SER A 75 127.10 15.54 -13.21
CA SER A 75 127.96 15.27 -14.38
C SER A 75 129.12 16.27 -14.46
N GLU A 76 128.84 17.58 -14.38
CA GLU A 76 129.90 18.60 -14.42
C GLU A 76 130.84 18.52 -13.22
N ALA A 77 130.33 18.22 -12.02
CA ALA A 77 131.17 17.99 -10.85
C ALA A 77 132.07 16.75 -11.00
N ALA A 78 131.57 15.68 -11.64
CA ALA A 78 132.35 14.49 -11.95
C ALA A 78 133.42 14.77 -13.02
N LEU A 79 133.11 15.59 -14.03
CA LEU A 79 134.09 16.05 -15.01
C LEU A 79 135.20 16.88 -14.35
N GLY A 80 134.84 17.79 -13.44
CA GLY A 80 135.82 18.56 -12.68
C GLY A 80 136.79 17.67 -11.89
N ARG A 81 136.28 16.60 -11.26
CA ARG A 81 137.13 15.59 -10.61
C ARG A 81 137.97 14.80 -11.61
N TYR A 82 137.39 14.41 -12.74
CA TYR A 82 138.09 13.65 -13.78
C TYR A 82 139.27 14.43 -14.38
N VAL A 83 139.10 15.73 -14.60
CA VAL A 83 140.18 16.61 -15.08
C VAL A 83 141.32 16.72 -14.05
N LEU A 84 141.04 16.55 -12.76
CA LEU A 84 142.04 16.61 -11.69
C LEU A 84 142.75 15.28 -11.43
N ASP A 85 142.03 14.15 -11.48
CA ASP A 85 142.57 12.84 -11.12
C ASP A 85 142.92 11.93 -12.31
N GLU A 86 142.39 12.23 -13.49
CA GLU A 86 142.54 11.50 -14.75
C GLU A 86 142.20 10.00 -14.65
N LYS A 87 141.34 9.61 -13.69
CA LYS A 87 140.98 8.21 -13.44
C LYS A 87 139.85 7.72 -14.36
N PRO A 88 139.89 6.46 -14.84
CA PRO A 88 138.79 5.91 -15.64
C PRO A 88 137.41 5.88 -14.93
N VAL A 89 137.42 5.77 -13.59
CA VAL A 89 136.19 5.72 -12.79
C VAL A 89 135.45 7.06 -12.80
N THR A 90 136.16 8.18 -12.69
CA THR A 90 135.58 9.53 -12.73
C THR A 90 135.11 9.91 -14.13
N PHE A 91 135.81 9.47 -15.19
CA PHE A 91 135.31 9.56 -16.57
C PHE A 91 133.96 8.85 -16.75
N THR A 92 133.88 7.61 -16.28
CA THR A 92 132.68 6.79 -16.41
C THR A 92 131.50 7.43 -15.67
N ALA A 93 131.74 8.00 -14.48
CA ALA A 93 130.73 8.75 -13.73
C ALA A 93 130.24 9.99 -14.49
N TYR A 94 131.15 10.82 -15.03
CA TYR A 94 130.79 11.96 -15.87
C TYR A 94 129.93 11.54 -17.06
N TYR A 95 130.42 10.58 -17.84
CA TYR A 95 129.78 10.15 -19.09
C TYR A 95 128.39 9.53 -18.84
N ASN A 96 128.25 8.72 -17.77
CA ASN A 96 126.98 8.11 -17.42
C ASN A 96 125.95 9.15 -16.95
N GLU A 97 126.33 10.09 -16.09
CA GLU A 97 125.42 11.17 -15.65
C GLU A 97 125.05 12.06 -16.85
N TRP A 98 126.00 12.41 -17.73
CA TRP A 98 125.73 13.19 -18.93
C TRP A 98 124.70 12.49 -19.83
N ARG A 99 124.95 11.22 -20.16
CA ARG A 99 124.04 10.41 -20.97
C ARG A 99 122.66 10.25 -20.33
N THR A 100 122.60 10.15 -19.00
CA THR A 100 121.35 10.08 -18.23
C THR A 100 120.55 11.38 -18.36
N ALA A 101 121.20 12.54 -18.23
CA ALA A 101 120.57 13.84 -18.48
C ALA A 101 120.03 13.93 -19.90
N GLY A 102 120.79 13.48 -20.91
CA GLY A 102 120.32 13.42 -22.30
C GLY A 102 119.12 12.50 -22.51
N TRP A 103 119.02 11.38 -21.79
CA TRP A 103 117.82 10.53 -21.81
C TRP A 103 116.63 11.22 -21.13
N GLN A 104 116.82 11.86 -19.98
CA GLN A 104 115.78 12.61 -19.29
C GLN A 104 115.25 13.78 -20.13
N ILE A 105 116.11 14.51 -20.83
CA ILE A 105 115.69 15.59 -21.77
C ILE A 105 114.83 15.03 -22.92
N ARG A 106 115.18 13.85 -23.46
CA ARG A 106 114.33 13.19 -24.47
C ARG A 106 112.96 12.76 -23.90
N GLN A 107 112.92 12.30 -22.66
CA GLN A 107 111.65 12.00 -21.98
C GLN A 107 110.81 13.26 -21.79
N LEU A 108 111.44 14.38 -21.38
CA LEU A 108 110.78 15.67 -21.24
C LEU A 108 110.19 16.13 -22.56
N THR A 109 110.97 16.04 -23.64
CA THR A 109 110.52 16.35 -25.01
C THR A 109 109.32 15.50 -25.43
N ARG A 110 109.27 14.22 -25.02
CA ARG A 110 108.15 13.32 -25.31
C ARG A 110 106.89 13.72 -24.55
N LEU A 111 107.03 14.06 -23.26
CA LEU A 111 105.90 14.51 -22.42
C LEU A 111 105.36 15.87 -22.88
N ALA A 112 106.23 16.74 -23.39
CA ALA A 112 105.88 18.06 -23.90
C ALA A 112 105.19 18.06 -25.29
N ARG A 113 105.04 16.90 -25.96
CA ARG A 113 104.56 16.86 -27.36
C ARG A 113 103.15 17.42 -27.59
N GLU A 114 102.28 17.31 -26.60
CA GLU A 114 100.89 17.76 -26.74
C GLU A 114 100.72 19.28 -26.63
N ASP A 115 101.76 19.98 -26.17
CA ASP A 115 101.77 21.43 -26.03
C ASP A 115 102.88 22.00 -26.94
N PRO A 116 102.52 22.65 -28.07
CA PRO A 116 103.51 23.16 -29.04
C PRO A 116 104.55 24.10 -28.43
N ASP A 117 104.14 24.92 -27.46
CA ASP A 117 105.02 25.89 -26.81
C ASP A 117 105.99 25.19 -25.85
N GLN A 118 105.52 24.19 -25.10
CA GLN A 118 106.39 23.37 -24.26
C GLN A 118 107.35 22.50 -25.06
N LEU A 119 106.89 21.96 -26.19
CA LEU A 119 107.73 21.20 -27.11
C LEU A 119 108.88 22.05 -27.63
N SER A 120 108.59 23.30 -28.03
CA SER A 120 109.60 24.27 -28.46
C SER A 120 110.64 24.52 -27.35
N ARG A 121 110.20 24.76 -26.11
CA ARG A 121 111.09 24.95 -24.96
C ARG A 121 111.97 23.72 -24.68
N ALA A 122 111.42 22.52 -24.79
CA ALA A 122 112.17 21.26 -24.60
C ALA A 122 113.20 21.02 -25.71
N VAL A 123 112.89 21.38 -26.96
CA VAL A 123 113.83 21.32 -28.10
C VAL A 123 114.97 22.31 -27.91
N GLU A 124 114.69 23.53 -27.46
CA GLU A 124 115.72 24.52 -27.13
C GLU A 124 116.61 24.07 -25.97
N LEU A 125 116.02 23.49 -24.92
CA LEU A 125 116.77 22.88 -23.81
C LEU A 125 117.74 21.81 -24.32
N ARG A 126 117.29 20.97 -25.25
CA ARG A 126 118.13 19.94 -25.87
C ARG A 126 119.28 20.56 -26.66
N ALA A 127 119.04 21.62 -27.44
CA ALA A 127 120.08 22.32 -28.17
C ALA A 127 121.12 22.94 -27.22
N LEU A 128 120.69 23.53 -26.11
CA LEU A 128 121.58 24.04 -25.06
C LEU A 128 122.40 22.92 -24.40
N TYR A 129 121.80 21.75 -24.17
CA TYR A 129 122.49 20.58 -23.63
C TYR A 129 123.56 20.06 -24.61
N GLU A 130 123.23 19.93 -25.89
CA GLU A 130 124.18 19.50 -26.92
C GLU A 130 125.35 20.51 -27.06
N ARG A 131 125.04 21.82 -27.03
CA ARG A 131 126.05 22.89 -27.02
C ARG A 131 126.95 22.81 -25.79
N ARG A 132 126.38 22.62 -24.59
CA ARG A 132 127.15 22.49 -23.35
C ARG A 132 128.07 21.26 -23.39
N GLY A 133 127.58 20.15 -23.94
CA GLY A 133 128.40 18.95 -24.15
C GLY A 133 129.60 19.21 -25.06
N ALA A 134 129.43 20.01 -26.12
CA ALA A 134 130.51 20.41 -27.01
C ALA A 134 131.54 21.33 -26.32
N GLU A 135 131.12 22.21 -25.41
CA GLU A 135 132.02 23.05 -24.59
C GLU A 135 132.86 22.22 -23.59
N LEU A 136 132.27 21.16 -23.03
CA LEU A 136 132.92 20.28 -22.06
C LEU A 136 133.80 19.20 -22.72
N ALA A 137 133.55 18.88 -24.00
CA ALA A 137 134.24 17.81 -24.70
C ALA A 137 135.78 17.98 -24.77
N PRO A 138 136.34 19.18 -25.07
CA PRO A 138 137.80 19.37 -25.05
C PRO A 138 138.43 19.08 -23.68
N ALA A 139 137.77 19.45 -22.59
CA ALA A 139 138.25 19.17 -21.24
C ALA A 139 138.24 17.66 -20.94
N ALA A 140 137.18 16.96 -21.33
CA ALA A 140 137.09 15.51 -21.19
C ALA A 140 138.12 14.77 -22.06
N SER A 141 138.35 15.22 -23.30
CA SER A 141 139.34 14.64 -24.21
C SER A 141 140.79 14.86 -23.74
N ALA A 142 141.10 16.05 -23.23
CA ALA A 142 142.41 16.37 -22.67
C ALA A 142 142.73 15.51 -21.42
N ALA A 143 141.75 15.35 -20.53
CA ALA A 143 141.87 14.46 -19.37
C ALA A 143 142.07 12.98 -19.78
N SER A 144 141.41 12.52 -20.85
CA SER A 144 141.62 11.16 -21.39
C SER A 144 143.01 10.95 -21.99
N ARG A 145 143.65 11.99 -22.51
CA ARG A 145 145.02 11.96 -23.04
C ARG A 145 146.08 12.22 -21.96
N ARG A 146 145.68 12.45 -20.71
CA ARG A 146 146.55 12.77 -19.56
C ARG A 146 147.39 14.03 -19.78
N GLU A 147 146.77 15.06 -20.36
CA GLU A 147 147.42 16.33 -20.70
C GLU A 147 147.48 17.33 -19.52
N GLY A 148 147.14 16.90 -18.30
CA GLY A 148 147.34 17.66 -17.06
C GLY A 148 146.72 19.06 -17.09
N MET A 149 147.56 20.10 -17.07
CA MET A 149 147.14 21.51 -17.01
C MET A 149 146.26 21.96 -18.19
N ASP A 150 146.36 21.31 -19.36
CA ASP A 150 145.50 21.64 -20.50
C ASP A 150 144.02 21.30 -20.25
N GLY A 151 143.74 20.21 -19.53
CA GLY A 151 142.37 19.85 -19.13
C GLY A 151 141.74 20.90 -18.23
N LEU A 152 142.50 21.44 -17.27
CA LEU A 152 142.06 22.52 -16.38
C LEU A 152 141.82 23.82 -17.15
N ARG A 153 142.66 24.14 -18.14
CA ARG A 153 142.48 25.31 -19.00
C ARG A 153 141.18 25.22 -19.81
N PHE A 154 140.90 24.08 -20.43
CA PHE A 154 139.64 23.87 -21.16
C PHE A 154 138.41 23.88 -20.24
N LEU A 155 138.51 23.29 -19.06
CA LEU A 155 137.41 23.32 -18.07
C LEU A 155 137.15 24.76 -17.58
N TYR A 156 138.20 25.55 -17.35
CA TYR A 156 138.07 26.96 -16.98
C TYR A 156 137.49 27.82 -18.12
N GLN A 157 137.83 27.52 -19.38
CA GLN A 157 137.20 28.16 -20.52
C GLN A 157 135.71 27.83 -20.61
N ALA A 158 135.34 26.55 -20.40
CA ALA A 158 133.94 26.13 -20.37
C ALA A 158 133.17 26.75 -19.18
N SER A 159 133.82 26.94 -18.02
CA SER A 159 133.16 27.56 -16.86
C SER A 159 132.92 29.07 -17.01
N ARG A 160 133.65 29.75 -17.91
CA ARG A 160 133.37 31.14 -18.31
C ARG A 160 132.20 31.28 -19.29
N GLY A 161 131.73 30.18 -19.87
CA GLY A 161 130.54 30.17 -20.72
C GLY A 161 129.25 30.25 -19.89
N ASP A 162 128.26 30.98 -20.39
CA ASP A 162 126.95 31.13 -19.74
C ASP A 162 125.96 29.99 -20.08
N THR A 163 126.39 28.99 -20.86
CA THR A 163 125.51 27.91 -21.36
C THR A 163 124.90 27.09 -20.21
N LEU A 164 125.59 26.92 -19.07
CA LEU A 164 125.02 26.28 -17.88
C LEU A 164 123.92 27.14 -17.21
N GLY A 165 124.13 28.46 -17.17
CA GLY A 165 123.12 29.41 -16.68
C GLY A 165 121.87 29.40 -17.57
N GLN A 166 122.08 29.37 -18.88
CA GLN A 166 121.00 29.25 -19.88
C GLN A 166 120.24 27.93 -19.75
N LEU A 167 120.92 26.80 -19.53
CA LEU A 167 120.29 25.51 -19.27
C LEU A 167 119.38 25.55 -18.04
N ARG A 168 119.89 26.07 -16.92
CA ARG A 168 119.10 26.21 -15.68
C ARG A 168 117.91 27.14 -15.85
N SER A 169 118.14 28.30 -16.45
CA SER A 169 117.07 29.25 -16.79
C SER A 169 116.00 28.59 -17.66
N LYS A 170 116.40 27.75 -18.62
CA LYS A 170 115.46 27.05 -19.50
C LYS A 170 114.66 25.97 -18.78
N LEU A 171 115.27 25.23 -17.86
CA LEU A 171 114.57 24.26 -17.01
C LEU A 171 113.55 24.96 -16.08
N GLU A 172 113.92 26.10 -15.48
CA GLU A 172 113.01 26.91 -14.69
C GLU A 172 111.88 27.52 -15.51
N GLU A 173 112.17 27.92 -16.75
CA GLU A 173 111.17 28.43 -17.69
C GLU A 173 110.14 27.34 -18.03
N ILE A 174 110.59 26.11 -18.35
CA ILE A 174 109.72 24.95 -18.60
C ILE A 174 108.85 24.66 -17.38
N ALA A 175 109.45 24.59 -16.18
CA ALA A 175 108.74 24.30 -14.94
C ALA A 175 107.76 25.41 -14.51
N ARG A 176 108.02 26.68 -14.85
CA ARG A 176 107.09 27.79 -14.62
C ARG A 176 105.94 27.78 -15.62
N ALA A 177 106.24 27.62 -16.91
CA ALA A 177 105.22 27.54 -17.95
C ALA A 177 104.26 26.37 -17.72
N GLU A 178 104.76 25.23 -17.24
CA GLU A 178 103.92 24.04 -16.97
C GLU A 178 102.96 24.27 -15.79
N ARG A 179 103.40 25.00 -14.77
CA ARG A 179 102.53 25.38 -13.63
C ARG A 179 101.40 26.32 -14.07
N VAL A 180 101.73 27.33 -14.88
CA VAL A 180 100.73 28.27 -15.41
C VAL A 180 99.71 27.57 -16.32
N ASN A 181 100.18 26.65 -17.16
CA ASN A 181 99.30 25.88 -18.05
C ASN A 181 98.36 24.96 -17.25
N LEU A 182 98.85 24.33 -16.18
CA LEU A 182 98.01 23.54 -15.27
C LEU A 182 96.95 24.41 -14.59
N GLU A 183 97.32 25.54 -14.00
CA GLU A 183 96.39 26.46 -13.34
C GLU A 183 95.29 26.95 -14.30
N ARG A 184 95.66 27.31 -15.54
CA ARG A 184 94.69 27.71 -16.57
C ARG A 184 93.72 26.58 -16.91
N ARG A 185 94.23 25.37 -17.18
CA ARG A 185 93.39 24.21 -17.51
C ARG A 185 92.47 23.84 -16.34
N MET A 186 92.96 23.87 -15.11
CA MET A 186 92.14 23.62 -13.92
C MET A 186 91.03 24.66 -13.75
N ALA A 187 91.29 25.95 -13.99
CA ALA A 187 90.27 27.00 -13.91
C ALA A 187 89.16 26.83 -14.98
N GLU A 188 89.53 26.45 -16.20
CA GLU A 188 88.59 26.16 -17.29
C GLU A 188 87.70 24.93 -16.96
N THR A 189 88.28 23.85 -16.43
CA THR A 189 87.52 22.63 -16.10
C THR A 189 86.67 22.77 -14.83
N GLN A 190 87.14 23.50 -13.81
CA GLN A 190 86.38 23.70 -12.56
C GLN A 190 85.06 24.43 -12.81
N GLY A 191 85.06 25.48 -13.64
CA GLY A 191 83.83 26.22 -13.95
C GLY A 191 82.76 25.36 -14.64
N LEU A 192 83.18 24.40 -15.47
CA LEU A 192 82.30 23.46 -16.14
C LEU A 192 81.75 22.38 -15.18
N VAL A 193 82.60 21.83 -14.32
CA VAL A 193 82.20 20.81 -13.34
C VAL A 193 81.22 21.37 -12.30
N THR A 194 81.45 22.58 -11.77
CA THR A 194 80.53 23.20 -10.79
C THR A 194 79.13 23.45 -11.38
N ARG A 195 79.04 23.83 -12.66
CA ARG A 195 77.74 23.99 -13.34
C ARG A 195 77.03 22.65 -13.54
N ALA A 196 77.76 21.58 -13.86
CA ALA A 196 77.18 20.25 -13.96
C ALA A 196 76.74 19.69 -12.61
N ASP A 197 77.50 19.92 -11.54
CA ASP A 197 77.17 19.46 -10.20
C ASP A 197 75.90 20.17 -9.67
N THR A 198 75.81 21.49 -9.82
CA THR A 198 74.60 22.24 -9.46
C THR A 198 73.39 21.78 -10.27
N PHE A 199 73.53 21.59 -11.58
CA PHE A 199 72.44 21.07 -12.42
C PHE A 199 71.97 19.67 -12.00
N THR A 200 72.91 18.80 -11.61
CA THR A 200 72.63 17.45 -11.11
C THR A 200 71.84 17.49 -9.79
N GLU A 201 72.16 18.44 -8.90
CA GLU A 201 71.43 18.66 -7.64
C GLU A 201 69.98 19.11 -7.89
N TRP A 202 69.76 20.06 -8.81
CA TRP A 202 68.41 20.49 -9.20
C TRP A 202 67.57 19.34 -9.78
N LEU A 203 68.17 18.48 -10.60
CA LEU A 203 67.50 17.28 -11.12
C LEU A 203 67.13 16.28 -10.02
N GLY A 204 67.98 16.13 -8.99
CA GLY A 204 67.70 15.31 -7.82
C GLY A 204 66.46 15.79 -7.06
N TRP A 205 66.36 17.10 -6.79
CA TRP A 205 65.18 17.69 -6.15
C TRP A 205 63.91 17.54 -6.99
N LEU A 206 64.01 17.70 -8.31
CA LEU A 206 62.89 17.49 -9.23
C LEU A 206 62.40 16.03 -9.21
N ALA A 207 63.30 15.05 -9.17
CA ALA A 207 62.95 13.64 -9.07
C ALA A 207 62.20 13.31 -7.75
N ILE A 208 62.65 13.89 -6.63
CA ILE A 208 61.98 13.74 -5.33
C ILE A 208 60.56 14.31 -5.40
N LEU A 209 60.38 15.50 -5.98
CA LEU A 209 59.07 16.15 -6.14
C LEU A 209 58.10 15.29 -6.97
N ILE A 210 58.56 14.73 -8.09
CA ILE A 210 57.76 13.82 -8.93
C ILE A 210 57.38 12.56 -8.15
N GLY A 211 58.31 12.00 -7.35
CA GLY A 211 58.07 10.85 -6.50
C GLY A 211 56.94 11.08 -5.48
N PHE A 212 56.94 12.23 -4.80
CA PHE A 212 55.86 12.60 -3.88
C PHE A 212 54.52 12.77 -4.60
N GLY A 213 54.51 13.37 -5.80
CA GLY A 213 53.31 13.49 -6.63
C GLY A 213 52.71 12.14 -7.02
N ALA A 214 53.56 11.20 -7.45
CA ALA A 214 53.14 9.84 -7.80
C ALA A 214 52.57 9.09 -6.58
N LEU A 215 53.19 9.23 -5.41
CA LEU A 215 52.69 8.63 -4.16
C LEU A 215 51.32 9.19 -3.77
N GLY A 216 51.11 10.50 -3.90
CA GLY A 216 49.81 11.14 -3.66
C GLY A 216 48.72 10.63 -4.60
N LEU A 217 49.03 10.51 -5.89
CA LEU A 217 48.09 9.94 -6.88
C LEU A 217 47.78 8.47 -6.60
N ALA A 218 48.77 7.67 -6.18
CA ALA A 218 48.55 6.28 -5.80
C ALA A 218 47.64 6.15 -4.58
N LEU A 219 47.80 7.01 -3.57
CA LEU A 219 46.91 7.04 -2.39
C LEU A 219 45.48 7.43 -2.76
N LEU A 220 45.30 8.42 -3.64
CA LEU A 220 43.98 8.81 -4.14
C LEU A 220 43.31 7.68 -4.94
N ALA A 221 44.08 6.99 -5.80
CA ALA A 221 43.58 5.85 -6.57
C ALA A 221 43.19 4.69 -5.64
N TRP A 222 44.01 4.39 -4.63
CA TRP A 222 43.70 3.37 -3.62
C TRP A 222 42.42 3.70 -2.85
N ARG A 223 42.27 4.95 -2.41
CA ARG A 223 41.08 5.42 -1.71
C ARG A 223 39.82 5.28 -2.57
N SER A 224 39.88 5.72 -3.82
CA SER A 224 38.77 5.60 -4.77
C SER A 224 38.41 4.13 -5.04
N TYR A 225 39.41 3.25 -5.15
CA TYR A 225 39.18 1.81 -5.31
C TYR A 225 38.52 1.20 -4.07
N ALA A 226 39.01 1.52 -2.87
CA ALA A 226 38.47 1.02 -1.61
C ALA A 226 37.01 1.47 -1.38
N GLU A 227 36.70 2.75 -1.64
CA GLU A 227 35.35 3.30 -1.57
C GLU A 227 34.42 2.60 -2.58
N GLY A 228 34.89 2.32 -3.80
CA GLY A 228 34.12 1.59 -4.80
C GLY A 228 33.80 0.14 -4.41
N VAL A 229 34.75 -0.58 -3.78
CA VAL A 229 34.52 -1.95 -3.30
C VAL A 229 33.53 -1.96 -2.12
N ALA A 230 33.63 -1.01 -1.20
CA ALA A 230 32.71 -0.90 -0.06
C ALA A 230 31.27 -0.62 -0.53
N ALA A 231 31.08 0.34 -1.44
CA ALA A 231 29.77 0.67 -1.99
C ALA A 231 29.11 -0.51 -2.72
N ARG A 232 29.88 -1.32 -3.46
CA ARG A 232 29.36 -2.53 -4.12
C ARG A 232 28.89 -3.58 -3.11
N ARG A 233 29.67 -3.82 -2.05
CA ARG A 233 29.28 -4.77 -0.99
C ARG A 233 28.01 -4.33 -0.26
N GLU A 234 27.86 -3.04 -0.01
CA GLU A 234 26.64 -2.49 0.60
C GLU A 234 25.43 -2.65 -0.33
N ALA A 235 25.58 -2.37 -1.62
CA ALA A 235 24.53 -2.55 -2.62
C ALA A 235 24.11 -4.04 -2.74
N GLU A 236 25.08 -4.96 -2.78
CA GLU A 236 24.82 -6.41 -2.79
C GLU A 236 24.12 -6.85 -1.50
N ALA A 237 24.55 -6.39 -0.33
CA ALA A 237 23.92 -6.72 0.94
C ALA A 237 22.49 -6.17 1.04
N GLN A 238 22.22 -4.98 0.50
CA GLN A 238 20.86 -4.43 0.41
C GLN A 238 19.99 -5.24 -0.56
N ALA A 239 20.54 -5.66 -1.71
CA ALA A 239 19.83 -6.50 -2.67
C ALA A 239 19.44 -7.86 -2.07
N TRP A 240 20.36 -8.52 -1.36
CA TRP A 240 20.06 -9.77 -0.64
C TRP A 240 18.98 -9.60 0.43
N ARG A 241 19.03 -8.53 1.23
CA ARG A 241 17.98 -8.24 2.23
C ARG A 241 16.62 -7.97 1.59
N ALA A 242 16.60 -7.30 0.44
CA ALA A 242 15.37 -7.04 -0.30
C ALA A 242 14.75 -8.33 -0.85
N LEU A 243 15.58 -9.24 -1.38
CA LEU A 243 15.15 -10.58 -1.82
C LEU A 243 14.61 -11.41 -0.65
N ASP A 244 15.34 -11.48 0.48
CA ASP A 244 14.88 -12.19 1.68
C ASP A 244 13.54 -11.63 2.20
N LEU A 245 13.40 -10.30 2.22
CA LEU A 245 12.15 -9.65 2.64
C LEU A 245 11.01 -9.96 1.67
N GLU A 246 11.25 -9.93 0.36
CA GLU A 246 10.22 -10.24 -0.64
C GLU A 246 9.78 -11.70 -0.54
N GLU A 247 10.70 -12.63 -0.30
CA GLU A 247 10.39 -14.04 -0.08
C GLU A 247 9.64 -14.26 1.25
N ALA A 248 10.05 -13.59 2.33
CA ALA A 248 9.34 -13.62 3.60
C ALA A 248 7.92 -13.04 3.50
N VAL A 249 7.75 -11.92 2.78
CA VAL A 249 6.43 -11.33 2.51
C VAL A 249 5.59 -12.29 1.68
N ARG A 250 6.11 -12.88 0.60
CA ARG A 250 5.36 -13.86 -0.21
C ARG A 250 4.94 -15.08 0.62
N SER A 251 5.85 -15.62 1.43
CA SER A 251 5.56 -16.72 2.36
C SER A 251 4.45 -16.34 3.34
N ARG A 252 4.57 -15.19 4.01
CA ARG A 252 3.57 -14.71 4.97
C ARG A 252 2.23 -14.42 4.32
N THR A 253 2.22 -13.89 3.10
CA THR A 253 0.99 -13.60 2.34
C THR A 253 0.28 -14.89 1.95
N ARG A 254 1.02 -15.93 1.57
CA ARG A 254 0.45 -17.28 1.33
C ARG A 254 -0.12 -17.87 2.62
N GLU A 255 0.61 -17.87 3.72
CA GLU A 255 0.10 -18.34 5.01
C GLU A 255 -1.18 -17.59 5.43
N LEU A 256 -1.21 -16.26 5.26
CA LEU A 256 -2.39 -15.46 5.59
C LEU A 256 -3.57 -15.79 4.67
N SER A 257 -3.32 -15.97 3.37
CA SER A 257 -4.32 -16.36 2.38
C SER A 257 -4.91 -17.73 2.70
N ASP A 258 -4.05 -18.70 3.03
CA ASP A 258 -4.46 -20.07 3.37
C ASP A 258 -5.24 -20.09 4.69
N ALA A 259 -4.79 -19.34 5.70
CA ALA A 259 -5.52 -19.18 6.96
C ALA A 259 -6.87 -18.48 6.76
N ASN A 260 -6.95 -17.47 5.90
CA ASN A 260 -8.21 -16.80 5.58
C ASN A 260 -9.18 -17.72 4.82
N ALA A 261 -8.66 -18.54 3.90
CA ALA A 261 -9.45 -19.56 3.21
C ALA A 261 -9.99 -20.61 4.20
N ALA A 262 -9.15 -21.10 5.12
CA ALA A 262 -9.56 -22.03 6.17
C ALA A 262 -10.63 -21.43 7.09
N LEU A 263 -10.45 -20.19 7.57
CA LEU A 263 -11.44 -19.49 8.41
C LEU A 263 -12.76 -19.28 7.68
N LYS A 264 -12.73 -18.97 6.38
CA LYS A 264 -13.95 -18.83 5.57
C LYS A 264 -14.69 -20.15 5.43
N GLU A 265 -13.97 -21.26 5.28
CA GLU A 265 -14.59 -22.58 5.19
C GLU A 265 -15.16 -23.01 6.54
N GLU A 266 -14.43 -22.82 7.64
CA GLU A 266 -14.94 -23.06 9.00
C GLU A 266 -16.19 -22.21 9.30
N ALA A 267 -16.21 -20.94 8.88
CA ALA A 267 -17.37 -20.07 9.03
C ALA A 267 -18.58 -20.57 8.20
N ARG A 268 -18.36 -21.12 7.01
CA ARG A 268 -19.42 -21.72 6.18
C ARG A 268 -19.97 -22.99 6.82
N GLU A 269 -19.09 -23.88 7.28
CA GLU A 269 -19.49 -25.11 7.96
C GLU A 269 -20.29 -24.79 9.23
N ARG A 270 -19.81 -23.84 10.03
CA ARG A 270 -20.52 -23.38 11.24
C ARG A 270 -21.88 -22.78 10.91
N ALA A 271 -21.97 -21.92 9.91
CA ALA A 271 -23.24 -21.33 9.48
C ALA A 271 -24.23 -22.40 8.98
N ALA A 272 -23.76 -23.41 8.25
CA ALA A 272 -24.57 -24.53 7.79
C ALA A 272 -25.07 -25.38 8.98
N ALA A 273 -24.20 -25.68 9.95
CA ALA A 273 -24.55 -26.42 11.15
C ALA A 273 -25.57 -25.66 12.02
N GLU A 274 -25.40 -24.35 12.20
CA GLU A 274 -26.35 -23.49 12.93
C GLU A 274 -27.70 -23.40 12.22
N ALA A 275 -27.71 -23.34 10.88
CA ALA A 275 -28.94 -23.38 10.09
C ALA A 275 -29.66 -24.74 10.22
N GLN A 276 -28.90 -25.84 10.20
CA GLN A 276 -29.45 -27.18 10.38
C GLN A 276 -30.02 -27.38 11.79
N LEU A 277 -29.33 -26.89 12.83
CA LEU A 277 -29.84 -26.89 14.21
C LEU A 277 -31.13 -26.10 14.34
N ARG A 278 -31.20 -24.89 13.77
CA ARG A 278 -32.44 -24.10 13.71
C ARG A 278 -33.57 -24.84 13.00
N GLN A 279 -33.27 -25.58 11.93
CA GLN A 279 -34.26 -26.37 11.19
C GLN A 279 -34.76 -27.57 12.01
N VAL A 280 -33.88 -28.26 12.73
CA VAL A 280 -34.25 -29.37 13.64
C VAL A 280 -35.11 -28.86 14.80
N GLN A 281 -34.72 -27.76 15.45
CA GLN A 281 -35.51 -27.13 16.52
C GLN A 281 -36.87 -26.63 16.02
N LYS A 282 -36.94 -26.08 14.79
CA LYS A 282 -38.21 -25.77 14.13
C LYS A 282 -39.07 -27.01 13.95
N MET A 283 -38.49 -28.12 13.47
CA MET A 283 -39.22 -29.36 13.22
C MET A 283 -39.75 -29.99 14.52
N GLU A 284 -38.97 -29.92 15.59
CA GLU A 284 -39.35 -30.37 16.93
C GLU A 284 -40.48 -29.51 17.53
N ALA A 285 -40.38 -28.18 17.41
CA ALA A 285 -41.43 -27.26 17.82
C ALA A 285 -42.72 -27.46 17.00
N VAL A 286 -42.62 -27.65 15.68
CA VAL A 286 -43.75 -28.00 14.81
C VAL A 286 -44.39 -29.33 15.26
N GLY A 287 -43.58 -30.34 15.60
CA GLY A 287 -44.06 -31.62 16.11
C GLY A 287 -44.90 -31.51 17.39
N GLN A 288 -44.46 -30.71 18.36
CA GLN A 288 -45.22 -30.46 19.60
C GLN A 288 -46.47 -29.59 19.37
N LEU A 289 -46.40 -28.61 18.46
CA LEU A 289 -47.51 -27.73 18.10
C LEU A 289 -48.62 -28.46 17.32
N THR A 290 -48.29 -29.45 16.50
CA THR A 290 -49.24 -30.16 15.63
C THR A 290 -50.37 -30.83 16.43
N GLY A 291 -50.07 -31.37 17.62
CA GLY A 291 -51.06 -32.03 18.48
C GLY A 291 -52.07 -31.07 19.12
N GLY A 292 -51.60 -29.94 19.67
CA GLY A 292 -52.45 -28.93 20.31
C GLY A 292 -53.27 -28.12 19.30
N ILE A 293 -52.68 -27.80 18.15
CA ILE A 293 -53.35 -27.01 17.11
C ILE A 293 -54.39 -27.84 16.37
N ALA A 294 -54.11 -29.10 16.04
CA ALA A 294 -55.11 -29.96 15.42
C ALA A 294 -56.35 -30.12 16.31
N HIS A 295 -56.15 -30.23 17.63
CA HIS A 295 -57.24 -30.26 18.60
C HIS A 295 -58.05 -28.97 18.61
N ASP A 296 -57.40 -27.80 18.67
CA ASP A 296 -58.09 -26.51 18.70
C ASP A 296 -58.80 -26.18 17.38
N PHE A 297 -58.20 -26.54 16.24
CA PHE A 297 -58.81 -26.41 14.93
C PHE A 297 -60.04 -27.32 14.79
N ASN A 298 -59.94 -28.57 15.25
CA ASN A 298 -61.08 -29.50 15.28
C ASN A 298 -62.20 -29.01 16.20
N ASN A 299 -61.88 -28.39 17.35
CA ASN A 299 -62.87 -27.78 18.24
C ASN A 299 -63.58 -26.59 17.58
N MET A 300 -62.85 -25.72 16.87
CA MET A 300 -63.46 -24.61 16.13
C MET A 300 -64.33 -25.12 14.97
N LEU A 301 -63.89 -26.16 14.25
CA LEU A 301 -64.70 -26.81 13.22
C LEU A 301 -65.98 -27.43 13.81
N ALA A 302 -65.90 -28.04 14.98
CA ALA A 302 -67.08 -28.60 15.66
C ALA A 302 -68.10 -27.51 16.01
N VAL A 303 -67.66 -26.32 16.44
CA VAL A 303 -68.53 -25.16 16.69
C VAL A 303 -69.18 -24.66 15.39
N VAL A 304 -68.41 -24.56 14.30
CA VAL A 304 -68.92 -24.15 12.98
C VAL A 304 -69.97 -25.13 12.47
N VAL A 305 -69.64 -26.42 12.40
CA VAL A 305 -70.53 -27.46 11.87
C VAL A 305 -71.75 -27.63 12.77
N GLY A 306 -71.58 -27.61 14.10
CA GLY A 306 -72.67 -27.72 15.06
C GLY A 306 -73.63 -26.54 15.01
N GLY A 307 -73.12 -25.31 14.91
CA GLY A 307 -73.94 -24.11 14.74
C GLY A 307 -74.73 -24.14 13.44
N LEU A 308 -74.12 -24.53 12.32
CA LEU A 308 -74.79 -24.64 11.02
C LEU A 308 -75.85 -25.77 10.99
N ASP A 309 -75.59 -26.94 11.57
CA ASP A 309 -76.58 -28.04 11.63
C ASP A 309 -77.79 -27.66 12.50
N LEU A 310 -77.55 -27.00 13.64
CA LEU A 310 -78.61 -26.52 14.52
C LEU A 310 -79.44 -25.40 13.87
N ALA A 311 -78.79 -24.44 13.20
CA ALA A 311 -79.47 -23.40 12.44
C ALA A 311 -80.35 -24.01 11.33
N ARG A 312 -79.82 -24.99 10.58
CA ARG A 312 -80.55 -25.68 9.50
C ARG A 312 -81.76 -26.44 10.01
N ARG A 313 -81.65 -27.17 11.12
CA ARG A 313 -82.78 -27.90 11.73
C ARG A 313 -83.86 -26.95 12.26
N LYS A 314 -83.50 -25.72 12.61
CA LYS A 314 -84.39 -24.70 13.18
C LYS A 314 -84.87 -23.66 12.17
N LEU A 315 -84.71 -23.88 10.86
CA LEU A 315 -85.16 -22.94 9.82
C LEU A 315 -86.66 -22.58 9.89
N HIS A 316 -87.49 -23.43 10.50
CA HIS A 316 -88.92 -23.17 10.74
C HIS A 316 -89.23 -22.65 12.17
N GLY A 317 -88.20 -22.42 12.99
CA GLY A 317 -88.28 -21.91 14.35
C GLY A 317 -88.21 -20.38 14.43
N SER A 318 -87.94 -19.84 15.63
CA SER A 318 -87.82 -18.38 15.78
C SER A 318 -86.57 -17.86 15.07
N ARG A 319 -86.70 -16.74 14.37
CA ARG A 319 -85.59 -16.05 13.69
C ARG A 319 -84.39 -15.83 14.61
N ARG A 320 -84.65 -15.48 15.88
CA ARG A 320 -83.63 -15.23 16.90
C ARG A 320 -82.82 -16.48 17.26
N GLU A 321 -83.44 -17.67 17.26
CA GLU A 321 -82.71 -18.92 17.52
C GLU A 321 -81.83 -19.34 16.33
N VAL A 322 -82.30 -19.11 15.10
CA VAL A 322 -81.51 -19.37 13.90
C VAL A 322 -80.32 -18.42 13.84
N GLU A 323 -80.55 -17.12 14.06
CA GLU A 323 -79.50 -16.10 14.11
C GLU A 323 -78.45 -16.44 15.18
N PHE A 324 -78.86 -16.82 16.40
CA PHE A 324 -77.92 -17.24 17.45
C PHE A 324 -77.00 -18.41 17.02
N HIS A 325 -77.53 -19.42 16.33
CA HIS A 325 -76.73 -20.55 15.89
C HIS A 325 -75.81 -20.21 14.70
N LEU A 326 -76.24 -19.31 13.81
CA LEU A 326 -75.41 -18.76 12.74
C LEU A 326 -74.28 -17.88 13.29
N ASP A 327 -74.55 -17.05 14.29
CA ASP A 327 -73.55 -16.20 14.95
C ASP A 327 -72.46 -17.04 15.62
N ASN A 328 -72.84 -18.10 16.34
CA ASN A 328 -71.89 -19.05 16.94
C ASN A 328 -71.00 -19.74 15.88
N ALA A 329 -71.60 -20.13 14.75
CA ALA A 329 -70.83 -20.71 13.65
C ALA A 329 -69.85 -19.70 13.04
N MET A 330 -70.27 -18.44 12.88
CA MET A 330 -69.43 -17.36 12.36
C MET A 330 -68.27 -17.05 13.31
N GLU A 331 -68.52 -17.04 14.62
CA GLU A 331 -67.48 -16.86 15.64
C GLU A 331 -66.45 -17.99 15.62
N GLY A 332 -66.90 -19.24 15.45
CA GLY A 332 -66.03 -20.40 15.27
C GLY A 332 -65.14 -20.29 14.03
N ALA A 333 -65.70 -19.87 12.90
CA ALA A 333 -64.97 -19.69 11.65
C ALA A 333 -63.93 -18.55 11.74
N THR A 334 -64.30 -17.45 12.40
CA THR A 334 -63.41 -16.30 12.62
C THR A 334 -62.22 -16.68 13.49
N ARG A 335 -62.44 -17.47 14.54
CA ARG A 335 -61.38 -18.01 15.41
C ARG A 335 -60.46 -18.98 14.66
N ALA A 336 -61.01 -19.86 13.83
CA ALA A 336 -60.20 -20.78 13.02
C ALA A 336 -59.28 -20.03 12.05
N ALA A 337 -59.79 -18.96 11.42
CA ALA A 337 -59.00 -18.09 10.55
C ALA A 337 -57.89 -17.32 11.30
N ALA A 338 -58.10 -16.97 12.57
CA ALA A 338 -57.06 -16.34 13.39
C ALA A 338 -55.94 -17.32 13.76
N LEU A 339 -56.29 -18.58 14.06
CA LEU A 339 -55.32 -19.64 14.37
C LEU A 339 -54.42 -19.96 13.17
N THR A 340 -55.00 -20.10 11.97
CA THR A 340 -54.22 -20.35 10.74
C THR A 340 -53.26 -19.21 10.42
N ARG A 341 -53.68 -17.95 10.61
CA ARG A 341 -52.77 -16.79 10.45
C ARG A 341 -51.56 -16.83 11.38
N ARG A 342 -51.78 -17.17 12.66
CA ARG A 342 -50.70 -17.27 13.67
C ARG A 342 -49.71 -18.39 13.34
N LEU A 343 -50.22 -19.53 12.88
CA LEU A 343 -49.43 -20.67 12.41
C LEU A 343 -48.51 -20.33 11.24
N LEU A 344 -49.07 -19.64 10.23
CA LEU A 344 -48.33 -19.24 9.04
C LEU A 344 -47.28 -18.16 9.34
N ALA A 345 -47.58 -17.24 10.26
CA ALA A 345 -46.63 -16.24 10.76
C ALA A 345 -45.45 -16.88 11.52
N PHE A 346 -45.69 -17.99 12.25
CA PHE A 346 -44.62 -18.74 12.91
C PHE A 346 -43.76 -19.57 11.93
N ALA A 347 -44.35 -20.06 10.85
CA ALA A 347 -43.66 -20.87 9.85
C ALA A 347 -42.64 -20.08 9.00
N ARG A 348 -42.89 -18.79 8.76
CA ARG A 348 -42.00 -17.92 7.97
C ARG A 348 -41.06 -17.09 8.85
N ALA A 349 -39.77 -17.13 8.52
CA ALA A 349 -38.83 -16.09 8.91
C ALA A 349 -38.87 -15.04 7.79
N GLU A 350 -39.71 -14.02 7.92
CA GLU A 350 -39.65 -12.87 7.01
C GLU A 350 -38.42 -12.01 7.37
N PRO A 351 -37.59 -11.63 6.38
CA PRO A 351 -36.61 -10.58 6.59
C PRO A 351 -37.36 -9.28 6.94
N LEU A 352 -36.91 -8.57 7.99
CA LEU A 352 -37.46 -7.25 8.30
C LEU A 352 -37.31 -6.31 7.10
N LEU A 353 -38.33 -5.50 6.85
CA LEU A 353 -38.28 -4.40 5.88
C LEU A 353 -38.26 -3.07 6.66
N PRO A 354 -37.10 -2.67 7.23
CA PRO A 354 -37.04 -1.47 8.04
C PRO A 354 -37.18 -0.22 7.17
N GLU A 355 -37.99 0.73 7.64
CA GLU A 355 -38.15 2.06 7.05
C GLU A 355 -38.18 3.15 8.13
N ALA A 356 -38.18 4.41 7.67
CA ALA A 356 -38.33 5.58 8.51
C ALA A 356 -39.76 5.67 9.06
N VAL A 357 -39.95 5.38 10.35
CA VAL A 357 -41.27 5.38 11.00
C VAL A 357 -41.31 6.46 12.08
N ALA A 358 -42.43 7.19 12.16
CA ALA A 358 -42.78 8.03 13.30
C ALA A 358 -43.70 7.24 14.25
N PRO A 359 -43.20 6.70 15.39
CA PRO A 359 -43.99 5.80 16.23
C PRO A 359 -45.27 6.44 16.78
N ALA A 360 -45.25 7.74 17.06
CA ALA A 360 -46.43 8.48 17.50
C ALA A 360 -47.57 8.46 16.45
N GLN A 361 -47.24 8.69 15.17
CA GLN A 361 -48.21 8.69 14.08
C GLN A 361 -48.74 7.27 13.80
N LEU A 362 -47.87 6.26 13.90
CA LEU A 362 -48.27 4.85 13.77
C LEU A 362 -49.25 4.45 14.86
N VAL A 363 -48.94 4.77 16.12
CA VAL A 363 -49.84 4.48 17.26
C VAL A 363 -51.16 5.23 17.10
N GLU A 364 -51.14 6.50 16.69
CA GLU A 364 -52.35 7.29 16.43
C GLU A 364 -53.24 6.66 15.34
N GLY A 365 -52.64 6.17 14.25
CA GLY A 365 -53.34 5.43 13.19
C GLY A 365 -53.98 4.12 13.66
N MET A 366 -53.40 3.50 14.70
CA MET A 366 -53.87 2.23 15.25
C MET A 366 -54.96 2.36 16.32
N LEU A 367 -55.27 3.57 16.83
CA LEU A 367 -56.15 3.73 18.00
C LEU A 367 -57.53 3.08 17.82
N GLU A 368 -58.15 3.18 16.64
CA GLU A 368 -59.43 2.50 16.39
C GLU A 368 -59.32 0.98 16.45
N LEU A 369 -58.21 0.41 15.99
CA LEU A 369 -57.99 -1.03 15.98
C LEU A 369 -57.68 -1.54 17.40
N VAL A 370 -56.91 -0.75 18.16
CA VAL A 370 -56.62 -0.99 19.58
C VAL A 370 -57.91 -0.94 20.41
N ASP A 371 -58.73 0.09 20.22
CA ASP A 371 -60.01 0.26 20.93
C ASP A 371 -60.96 -0.93 20.68
N ARG A 372 -61.08 -1.39 19.42
CA ARG A 372 -61.85 -2.59 19.07
C ARG A 372 -61.28 -3.88 19.65
N ALA A 373 -59.95 -4.01 19.72
CA ALA A 373 -59.30 -5.22 20.24
C ALA A 373 -59.42 -5.35 21.76
N ILE A 374 -59.47 -4.21 22.47
CA ILE A 374 -59.52 -4.16 23.93
C ILE A 374 -60.97 -4.24 24.45
N GLY A 375 -61.93 -3.61 23.77
CA GLY A 375 -63.35 -3.63 24.09
C GLY A 375 -63.83 -2.48 24.99
N GLU A 376 -65.13 -2.27 25.06
CA GLU A 376 -65.79 -1.04 25.59
C GLU A 376 -65.60 -0.75 27.09
N ARG A 377 -65.06 -1.71 27.86
CA ARG A 377 -64.94 -1.62 29.32
C ARG A 377 -63.57 -1.15 29.81
N ILE A 378 -62.63 -0.88 28.91
CA ILE A 378 -61.29 -0.38 29.23
C ILE A 378 -61.11 0.99 28.58
N SER A 379 -60.70 1.99 29.35
CA SER A 379 -60.44 3.32 28.81
C SER A 379 -59.03 3.40 28.22
N VAL A 380 -58.91 3.87 26.97
CA VAL A 380 -57.60 4.04 26.30
C VAL A 380 -57.19 5.51 26.40
N ARG A 381 -56.03 5.76 27.00
CA ARG A 381 -55.40 7.09 27.11
C ARG A 381 -54.11 7.11 26.30
N THR A 382 -53.88 8.21 25.59
CA THR A 382 -52.67 8.38 24.78
C THR A 382 -51.89 9.62 25.20
N GLY A 383 -50.56 9.54 25.07
CA GLY A 383 -49.66 10.67 25.25
C GLY A 383 -48.57 10.63 24.19
N PHE A 384 -48.39 11.72 23.44
CA PHE A 384 -47.38 11.81 22.39
C PHE A 384 -46.52 13.05 22.61
N ALA A 385 -45.22 12.94 22.32
CA ALA A 385 -44.34 14.10 22.27
C ALA A 385 -44.81 15.14 21.24
N SER A 386 -44.65 16.43 21.54
CA SER A 386 -45.06 17.53 20.64
C SER A 386 -44.29 17.53 19.31
N GLU A 387 -43.05 17.05 19.31
CA GLU A 387 -42.20 16.88 18.14
C GLU A 387 -41.68 15.43 18.10
N PRO A 388 -42.45 14.47 17.53
CA PRO A 388 -42.08 13.06 17.59
C PRO A 388 -40.85 12.76 16.72
N TRP A 389 -39.87 12.07 17.31
CA TRP A 389 -38.70 11.59 16.57
C TRP A 389 -39.04 10.35 15.73
N HIS A 390 -38.23 10.14 14.69
CA HIS A 390 -38.34 8.98 13.80
C HIS A 390 -37.36 7.89 14.22
N VAL A 391 -37.72 6.64 13.92
CA VAL A 391 -36.92 5.44 14.14
C VAL A 391 -36.75 4.69 12.82
N TRP A 392 -35.71 3.87 12.72
CA TRP A 392 -35.53 2.97 11.59
C TRP A 392 -35.97 1.55 11.99
N ALA A 393 -37.20 1.19 11.66
CA ALA A 393 -37.81 -0.07 12.11
C ALA A 393 -38.84 -0.57 11.09
N ASP A 394 -39.20 -1.85 11.17
CA ASP A 394 -40.30 -2.42 10.38
C ASP A 394 -41.65 -1.95 10.97
N PRO A 395 -42.47 -1.19 10.22
CA PRO A 395 -43.75 -0.68 10.71
C PRO A 395 -44.70 -1.80 11.12
N THR A 396 -44.73 -2.90 10.36
CA THR A 396 -45.63 -4.03 10.61
C THR A 396 -45.28 -4.71 11.93
N GLN A 397 -43.99 -4.83 12.25
CA GLN A 397 -43.56 -5.39 13.54
C GLN A 397 -43.84 -4.44 14.70
N LEU A 398 -43.71 -3.13 14.49
CA LEU A 398 -44.06 -2.13 15.49
C LEU A 398 -45.57 -2.10 15.77
N GLU A 399 -46.41 -2.20 14.75
CA GLU A 399 -47.87 -2.35 14.88
C GLU A 399 -48.22 -3.62 15.67
N ASN A 400 -47.62 -4.75 15.29
CA ASN A 400 -47.83 -6.01 16.00
C ASN A 400 -47.40 -5.93 17.47
N ALA A 401 -46.31 -5.22 17.76
CA ALA A 401 -45.85 -5.00 19.13
C ALA A 401 -46.88 -4.22 19.96
N VAL A 402 -47.39 -3.10 19.43
CA VAL A 402 -48.45 -2.30 20.09
C VAL A 402 -49.69 -3.14 20.35
N LEU A 403 -50.16 -3.89 19.34
CA LEU A 403 -51.35 -4.73 19.47
C LEU A 403 -51.17 -5.86 20.50
N ASN A 404 -50.01 -6.52 20.49
CA ASN A 404 -49.70 -7.58 21.45
C ASN A 404 -49.66 -7.05 22.89
N LEU A 405 -49.07 -5.88 23.11
CA LEU A 405 -49.06 -5.23 24.43
C LEU A 405 -50.47 -4.84 24.88
N ALA A 406 -51.28 -4.26 23.98
CA ALA A 406 -52.67 -3.90 24.24
C ALA A 406 -53.54 -5.11 24.62
N VAL A 407 -53.40 -6.23 23.89
CA VAL A 407 -54.14 -7.47 24.19
C VAL A 407 -53.66 -8.09 25.50
N ASN A 408 -52.35 -8.10 25.77
CA ASN A 408 -51.82 -8.59 27.04
C ASN A 408 -52.31 -7.76 28.23
N ALA A 409 -52.37 -6.44 28.08
CA ALA A 409 -52.94 -5.51 29.05
C ALA A 409 -54.43 -5.80 29.31
N ARG A 410 -55.24 -5.94 28.26
CA ARG A 410 -56.67 -6.30 28.38
C ARG A 410 -56.87 -7.57 29.19
N ASP A 411 -56.11 -8.62 28.86
CA ASP A 411 -56.21 -9.91 29.54
C ASP A 411 -55.76 -9.82 31.00
N ALA A 412 -54.81 -8.94 31.33
CA ALA A 412 -54.36 -8.69 32.70
C ALA A 412 -55.38 -7.91 33.55
N MET A 413 -56.26 -7.16 32.90
CA MET A 413 -57.34 -6.35 33.51
C MET A 413 -58.68 -7.09 33.62
N GLU A 414 -58.76 -8.35 33.18
CA GLU A 414 -60.02 -9.13 33.15
C GLU A 414 -61.19 -8.41 32.46
N GLY A 415 -60.86 -7.52 31.51
CA GLY A 415 -61.80 -6.77 30.71
C GLY A 415 -62.33 -5.47 31.30
N ALA A 416 -61.77 -4.91 32.38
CA ALA A 416 -62.08 -3.56 32.86
C ALA A 416 -60.87 -2.85 33.48
N GLY A 417 -60.61 -1.60 33.12
CA GLY A 417 -59.46 -0.82 33.65
C GLY A 417 -59.03 0.31 32.72
N ASP A 418 -57.79 0.79 32.91
CA ASP A 418 -57.21 1.86 32.09
C ASP A 418 -55.96 1.34 31.36
N LEU A 419 -55.93 1.52 30.04
CA LEU A 419 -54.74 1.33 29.21
C LEU A 419 -54.17 2.70 28.82
N THR A 420 -52.90 2.94 29.12
CA THR A 420 -52.19 4.15 28.70
C THR A 420 -51.09 3.79 27.70
N ILE A 421 -51.09 4.43 26.54
CA ILE A 421 -50.03 4.30 25.52
C ILE A 421 -49.31 5.63 25.38
N GLN A 422 -48.01 5.65 25.66
CA GLN A 422 -47.17 6.85 25.60
C GLN A 422 -46.03 6.67 24.61
N VAL A 423 -45.76 7.70 23.81
CA VAL A 423 -44.59 7.77 22.93
C VAL A 423 -43.81 9.04 23.26
N ASP A 424 -42.65 8.86 23.89
CA ASP A 424 -41.80 9.94 24.37
C ASP A 424 -40.43 9.92 23.68
N ASN A 425 -39.84 11.10 23.49
CA ASN A 425 -38.43 11.23 23.15
C ASN A 425 -37.61 11.24 24.45
N VAL A 426 -36.62 10.36 24.56
CA VAL A 426 -35.81 10.19 25.77
C VAL A 426 -34.33 10.20 25.41
N ALA A 427 -33.53 11.03 26.09
CA ALA A 427 -32.08 10.96 26.04
C ALA A 427 -31.60 10.11 27.22
N LEU A 428 -30.97 8.98 26.94
CA LEU A 428 -30.46 8.05 27.96
C LEU A 428 -29.00 8.36 28.29
N ALA A 429 -28.68 8.41 29.57
CA ALA A 429 -27.31 8.49 30.06
C ALA A 429 -26.61 7.11 30.02
N GLU A 430 -25.29 7.12 30.18
CA GLU A 430 -24.50 5.88 30.16
C GLU A 430 -24.90 4.95 31.30
N ALA A 431 -25.16 3.68 30.97
CA ALA A 431 -25.62 2.62 31.88
C ALA A 431 -26.97 2.88 32.59
N GLU A 432 -27.80 3.80 32.09
CA GLU A 432 -29.17 4.00 32.60
C GLU A 432 -30.07 2.78 32.32
N ILE A 433 -29.83 2.10 31.19
CA ILE A 433 -30.42 0.80 30.85
C ILE A 433 -29.25 -0.15 30.50
N ALA A 434 -29.14 -1.27 31.21
CA ALA A 434 -27.95 -2.12 31.26
C ALA A 434 -27.42 -2.57 29.88
N GLU A 435 -28.29 -2.67 28.87
CA GLU A 435 -27.93 -3.15 27.54
C GLU A 435 -28.13 -2.11 26.42
N LEU A 436 -28.32 -0.82 26.75
CA LEU A 436 -28.36 0.27 25.77
C LEU A 436 -27.21 1.28 25.97
N PRO A 437 -26.50 1.68 24.90
CA PRO A 437 -25.54 2.78 24.99
C PRO A 437 -26.23 4.13 25.23
N ALA A 438 -25.50 5.09 25.79
CA ALA A 438 -25.96 6.47 25.92
C ALA A 438 -26.35 7.06 24.55
N GLY A 439 -27.48 7.78 24.48
CA GLY A 439 -27.96 8.34 23.21
C GLY A 439 -29.43 8.76 23.21
N ASP A 440 -29.89 9.18 22.03
CA ASP A 440 -31.28 9.59 21.78
C ASP A 440 -32.14 8.39 21.38
N TYR A 441 -33.23 8.14 22.12
CA TYR A 441 -34.16 7.06 21.88
C TYR A 441 -35.61 7.56 21.82
N VAL A 442 -36.45 6.85 21.08
CA VAL A 442 -37.91 6.93 21.19
C VAL A 442 -38.38 5.81 22.10
N ARG A 443 -39.12 6.17 23.15
CA ARG A 443 -39.71 5.24 24.11
C ARG A 443 -41.20 5.08 23.82
N LEU A 444 -41.61 3.89 23.41
CA LEU A 444 -43.00 3.44 23.36
C LEU A 444 -43.33 2.71 24.66
N ARG A 445 -44.19 3.29 25.50
CA ARG A 445 -44.63 2.71 26.77
C ARG A 445 -46.10 2.33 26.72
N VAL A 446 -46.42 1.10 27.10
CA VAL A 446 -47.80 0.60 27.25
C VAL A 446 -48.01 0.18 28.70
N SER A 447 -48.97 0.83 29.38
CA SER A 447 -49.23 0.69 30.81
C SER A 447 -50.68 0.29 31.07
N ASP A 448 -50.88 -0.77 31.86
CA ASP A 448 -52.19 -1.25 32.29
C ASP A 448 -52.37 -1.16 33.81
N THR A 449 -53.62 -1.14 34.26
CA THR A 449 -53.99 -1.18 35.70
C THR A 449 -54.43 -2.59 36.14
N GLY A 450 -53.92 -3.63 35.48
CA GLY A 450 -54.31 -5.02 35.74
C GLY A 450 -53.65 -5.63 36.97
N LYS A 451 -53.65 -6.97 37.03
CA LYS A 451 -53.14 -7.72 38.20
C LYS A 451 -51.62 -7.65 38.42
N GLY A 452 -50.86 -7.13 37.47
CA GLY A 452 -49.39 -7.11 37.52
C GLY A 452 -48.74 -8.50 37.39
N ILE A 453 -47.42 -8.52 37.33
CA ILE A 453 -46.56 -9.70 37.18
C ILE A 453 -45.80 -9.91 38.48
N ALA A 454 -45.75 -11.16 38.96
CA ALA A 454 -44.98 -11.51 40.15
C ALA A 454 -43.47 -11.41 39.87
N PRO A 455 -42.64 -10.95 40.82
CA PRO A 455 -41.19 -10.75 40.61
C PRO A 455 -40.47 -12.00 40.09
N GLU A 456 -40.86 -13.17 40.55
CA GLU A 456 -40.34 -14.49 40.13
C GLU A 456 -40.59 -14.84 38.65
N HIS A 457 -41.43 -14.08 37.94
CA HIS A 457 -41.72 -14.29 36.52
C HIS A 457 -41.06 -13.23 35.63
N LEU A 458 -40.63 -12.09 36.16
CA LEU A 458 -40.11 -10.96 35.36
C LEU A 458 -38.90 -11.33 34.51
N ASP A 459 -38.00 -12.17 35.02
CA ASP A 459 -36.82 -12.62 34.26
C ASP A 459 -37.17 -13.62 33.15
N ARG A 460 -38.35 -14.25 33.25
CA ARG A 460 -38.79 -15.34 32.36
C ARG A 460 -39.87 -14.94 31.37
N VAL A 461 -40.48 -13.76 31.51
CA VAL A 461 -41.57 -13.31 30.61
C VAL A 461 -41.13 -13.12 29.16
N PHE A 462 -39.83 -13.02 28.90
CA PHE A 462 -39.25 -12.95 27.56
C PHE A 462 -38.86 -14.32 26.99
N GLU A 463 -38.88 -15.39 27.80
CA GLU A 463 -38.64 -16.76 27.32
C GLU A 463 -39.75 -17.16 26.34
N PRO A 464 -39.42 -17.70 25.15
CA PRO A 464 -40.41 -18.21 24.22
C PRO A 464 -41.32 -19.25 24.89
N PHE A 465 -42.63 -19.12 24.67
CA PHE A 465 -43.68 -20.00 25.20
C PHE A 465 -43.94 -19.91 26.70
N PHE A 466 -43.26 -19.01 27.43
CA PHE A 466 -43.56 -18.78 28.83
C PHE A 466 -44.90 -18.06 28.98
N THR A 467 -45.83 -18.65 29.74
CA THR A 467 -47.15 -18.07 30.03
C THR A 467 -47.64 -18.50 31.40
N THR A 468 -48.23 -17.57 32.15
CA THR A 468 -48.92 -17.84 33.42
C THR A 468 -50.44 -18.03 33.24
N LYS A 469 -50.93 -17.97 32.00
CA LYS A 469 -52.34 -18.18 31.64
C LYS A 469 -52.64 -19.67 31.47
N GLU A 470 -53.89 -20.06 31.71
CA GLU A 470 -54.38 -21.43 31.48
C GLU A 470 -54.09 -21.90 30.04
N VAL A 471 -53.89 -23.21 29.88
CA VAL A 471 -53.61 -23.86 28.60
C VAL A 471 -54.66 -23.46 27.56
N GLY A 472 -54.21 -22.89 26.43
CA GLY A 472 -55.07 -22.41 25.32
C GLY A 472 -55.47 -20.93 25.37
N LYS A 473 -55.26 -20.21 26.49
CA LYS A 473 -55.55 -18.77 26.60
C LYS A 473 -54.34 -17.85 26.36
N GLY A 474 -53.12 -18.39 26.36
CA GLY A 474 -51.90 -17.64 26.10
C GLY A 474 -50.87 -18.49 25.37
N THR A 475 -50.29 -17.95 24.30
CA THR A 475 -49.25 -18.64 23.50
C THR A 475 -47.84 -18.48 24.09
N GLY A 476 -47.66 -17.53 25.01
CA GLY A 476 -46.33 -17.18 25.55
C GLY A 476 -45.35 -16.62 24.52
N LEU A 477 -45.82 -16.21 23.33
CA LEU A 477 -44.98 -15.73 22.24
C LEU A 477 -44.97 -14.19 22.10
N GLY A 478 -45.95 -13.49 22.68
CA GLY A 478 -46.12 -12.05 22.45
C GLY A 478 -44.94 -11.22 22.93
N LEU A 479 -44.54 -11.38 24.20
CA LEU A 479 -43.43 -10.60 24.78
C LEU A 479 -42.06 -11.02 24.23
N SER A 480 -41.86 -12.31 23.94
CA SER A 480 -40.62 -12.80 23.31
C SER A 480 -40.43 -12.25 21.89
N GLN A 481 -41.53 -12.08 21.13
CA GLN A 481 -41.48 -11.47 19.80
C GLN A 481 -41.15 -9.98 19.85
N ILE A 482 -41.74 -9.25 20.81
CA ILE A 482 -41.46 -7.81 21.00
C ILE A 482 -40.01 -7.60 21.42
N PHE A 483 -39.49 -8.43 22.32
CA PHE A 483 -38.08 -8.41 22.73
C PHE A 483 -37.14 -8.64 21.54
N ALA A 484 -37.40 -9.67 20.73
CA ALA A 484 -36.62 -9.95 19.52
C ALA A 484 -36.68 -8.79 18.51
N PHE A 485 -37.86 -8.20 18.29
CA PHE A 485 -38.04 -7.04 17.41
C PHE A 485 -37.23 -5.81 17.88
N ALA A 486 -37.29 -5.49 19.18
CA ALA A 486 -36.57 -4.36 19.74
C ALA A 486 -35.06 -4.54 19.56
N ARG A 487 -34.54 -5.72 19.92
CA ARG A 487 -33.12 -6.10 19.76
C ARG A 487 -32.65 -6.03 18.31
N GLN A 488 -33.45 -6.55 17.38
CA GLN A 488 -33.13 -6.53 15.95
C GLN A 488 -33.14 -5.12 15.37
N SER A 489 -33.91 -4.21 15.99
CA SER A 489 -33.97 -2.79 15.63
C SER A 489 -32.94 -1.93 16.39
N GLY A 490 -31.98 -2.54 17.09
CA GLY A 490 -30.95 -1.84 17.86
C GLY A 490 -31.46 -1.20 19.16
N GLY A 491 -32.58 -1.69 19.67
CA GLY A 491 -33.28 -1.21 20.86
C GLY A 491 -33.39 -2.25 21.97
N GLU A 492 -34.20 -1.94 23.00
CA GLU A 492 -34.41 -2.80 24.17
C GLU A 492 -35.84 -2.69 24.71
N VAL A 493 -36.29 -3.73 25.42
CA VAL A 493 -37.56 -3.74 26.17
C VAL A 493 -37.31 -3.80 27.67
N THR A 494 -37.98 -2.93 28.43
CA THR A 494 -38.01 -3.00 29.89
C THR A 494 -39.44 -3.20 30.40
N ILE A 495 -39.56 -3.86 31.56
CA ILE A 495 -40.86 -4.11 32.21
C ILE A 495 -40.80 -3.61 33.65
N GLU A 496 -41.75 -2.75 34.01
CA GLU A 496 -42.01 -2.30 35.36
C GLU A 496 -43.37 -2.87 35.78
N SER A 497 -43.42 -3.77 36.75
CA SER A 497 -44.69 -4.38 37.18
C SER A 497 -44.74 -4.58 38.69
N GLN A 498 -45.92 -4.39 39.28
CA GLN A 498 -46.18 -4.68 40.68
C GLN A 498 -47.52 -5.41 40.81
N VAL A 499 -47.50 -6.53 41.55
CA VAL A 499 -48.70 -7.34 41.80
C VAL A 499 -49.81 -6.47 42.40
N GLY A 500 -50.98 -6.50 41.76
CA GLY A 500 -52.18 -5.73 42.12
C GLY A 500 -52.18 -4.26 41.71
N ARG A 501 -51.15 -3.76 41.02
CA ARG A 501 -51.08 -2.37 40.55
C ARG A 501 -50.96 -2.21 39.03
N GLY A 502 -50.65 -3.28 38.31
CA GLY A 502 -50.56 -3.29 36.85
C GLY A 502 -49.14 -3.46 36.32
N THR A 503 -49.01 -3.37 35.00
CA THR A 503 -47.74 -3.56 34.28
C THR A 503 -47.50 -2.43 33.31
N SER A 504 -46.24 -1.99 33.20
CA SER A 504 -45.77 -1.04 32.20
C SER A 504 -44.63 -1.67 31.41
N VAL A 505 -44.80 -1.80 30.11
CA VAL A 505 -43.77 -2.30 29.19
C VAL A 505 -43.27 -1.12 28.35
N SER A 506 -41.96 -0.89 28.35
CA SER A 506 -41.32 0.19 27.58
C SER A 506 -40.41 -0.40 26.51
N VAL A 507 -40.65 -0.06 25.25
CA VAL A 507 -39.80 -0.41 24.10
C VAL A 507 -39.01 0.83 23.71
N TYR A 508 -37.68 0.73 23.73
CA TYR A 508 -36.74 1.78 23.36
C TYR A 508 -36.20 1.49 21.97
N LEU A 509 -36.29 2.48 21.07
CA LEU A 509 -35.78 2.39 19.70
C LEU A 509 -34.85 3.57 19.43
N PRO A 510 -33.69 3.37 18.78
CA PRO A 510 -32.73 4.44 18.53
C PRO A 510 -33.31 5.48 17.57
N ARG A 511 -33.08 6.76 17.85
CA ARG A 511 -33.47 7.86 16.98
C ARG A 511 -32.75 7.78 15.64
N SER A 512 -33.49 7.87 14.54
CA SER A 512 -32.93 8.03 13.19
C SER A 512 -32.95 9.49 12.75
N ALA A 513 -31.77 10.10 12.56
CA ALA A 513 -31.65 11.47 12.06
C ALA A 513 -31.91 11.58 10.54
N ALA A 514 -31.59 10.53 9.77
CA ALA A 514 -31.77 10.50 8.31
C ALA A 514 -33.24 10.39 7.88
N ALA A 515 -34.08 9.79 8.73
CA ALA A 515 -35.52 9.60 8.49
C ALA A 515 -36.32 10.92 8.44
N ALA A 516 -35.85 11.99 9.10
CA ALA A 516 -36.54 13.28 9.15
C ALA A 516 -36.52 14.02 7.80
N GLU A 517 -35.49 13.82 6.97
CA GLU A 517 -35.38 14.45 5.64
C GLU A 517 -36.20 13.72 4.57
N GLU A 518 -36.29 12.39 4.62
CA GLU A 518 -37.09 11.59 3.66
C GLU A 518 -38.60 11.70 3.91
N ALA A 519 -39.04 11.86 5.16
CA ALA A 519 -40.45 12.05 5.51
C ALA A 519 -41.03 13.38 5.01
N SER A 520 -40.20 14.42 4.86
CA SER A 520 -40.62 15.72 4.29
C SER A 520 -40.84 15.67 2.77
N ALA A 521 -40.44 14.58 2.09
CA ALA A 521 -40.48 14.47 0.63
C ALA A 521 -41.62 13.58 0.08
N ARG A 522 -42.45 12.96 0.93
CA ARG A 522 -43.62 12.16 0.49
C ARG A 522 -44.94 12.89 0.82
N PRO A 523 -45.84 13.10 -0.15
CA PRO A 523 -47.11 13.73 0.11
C PRO A 523 -48.00 12.80 0.95
N ALA A 524 -48.40 13.28 2.13
CA ALA A 524 -49.37 12.63 3.01
C ALA A 524 -50.70 12.44 2.27
N LYS A 525 -51.00 11.20 1.84
CA LYS A 525 -52.35 10.81 1.44
C LYS A 525 -53.17 10.69 2.72
N ALA A 526 -53.73 11.82 3.14
CA ALA A 526 -54.64 11.92 4.27
C ALA A 526 -55.79 10.91 4.11
N ALA A 527 -55.85 9.94 5.02
CA ALA A 527 -57.02 9.15 5.29
C ALA A 527 -58.12 10.07 5.82
N ARG A 528 -58.93 10.62 4.92
CA ARG A 528 -60.23 11.18 5.28
C ARG A 528 -61.14 10.00 5.61
N ARG A 529 -61.42 9.78 6.89
CA ARG A 529 -62.63 9.08 7.32
C ARG A 529 -63.82 9.96 6.93
N SER A 530 -64.45 9.64 5.80
CA SER A 530 -65.83 10.06 5.54
C SER A 530 -66.75 8.93 5.97
N SER A 531 -67.44 9.13 7.09
CA SER A 531 -68.62 8.37 7.49
C SER A 531 -69.79 8.73 6.57
N GLU A 532 -69.70 8.31 5.32
CA GLU A 532 -70.80 8.27 4.37
C GLU A 532 -70.95 6.81 3.92
N PRO A 533 -72.17 6.25 3.84
CA PRO A 533 -72.34 4.91 3.27
C PRO A 533 -71.75 4.93 1.86
N PRO A 534 -70.93 3.92 1.48
CA PRO A 534 -70.31 3.90 0.16
C PRO A 534 -71.42 3.99 -0.90
N PRO A 535 -71.19 4.71 -2.02
CA PRO A 535 -72.14 4.72 -3.12
C PRO A 535 -72.40 3.28 -3.54
N SER A 536 -73.64 2.82 -3.39
CA SER A 536 -74.08 1.55 -3.96
C SER A 536 -74.12 1.75 -5.47
N TYR A 537 -73.47 0.87 -6.22
CA TYR A 537 -73.60 0.76 -7.68
C TYR A 537 -74.50 -0.45 -8.01
N PRO A 538 -75.82 -0.40 -7.70
CA PRO A 538 -76.69 -1.53 -7.98
C PRO A 538 -76.74 -1.77 -9.49
N GLY A 539 -76.41 -3.00 -9.89
CA GLY A 539 -76.45 -3.46 -11.28
C GLY A 539 -75.11 -3.53 -12.02
N ALA A 540 -73.98 -3.15 -11.41
CA ALA A 540 -72.66 -3.27 -12.08
C ALA A 540 -72.34 -4.74 -12.42
N ALA A 541 -71.82 -4.99 -13.61
CA ALA A 541 -71.44 -6.33 -14.05
C ALA A 541 -70.04 -6.71 -13.55
N VAL A 542 -69.96 -7.85 -12.86
CA VAL A 542 -68.75 -8.29 -12.16
C VAL A 542 -68.33 -9.67 -12.66
N LEU A 543 -67.14 -9.80 -13.23
CA LEU A 543 -66.58 -11.10 -13.60
C LEU A 543 -65.89 -11.73 -12.39
N VAL A 544 -66.30 -12.94 -12.00
CA VAL A 544 -65.73 -13.67 -10.86
C VAL A 544 -64.88 -14.82 -11.38
N VAL A 545 -63.57 -14.76 -11.14
CA VAL A 545 -62.59 -15.76 -11.59
C VAL A 545 -62.07 -16.53 -10.38
N GLU A 546 -62.52 -17.78 -10.26
CA GLU A 546 -62.26 -18.65 -9.11
C GLU A 546 -62.30 -20.11 -9.55
N ASP A 547 -61.27 -20.89 -9.22
CA ASP A 547 -61.13 -22.30 -9.62
C ASP A 547 -61.89 -23.27 -8.69
N ASP A 548 -62.05 -22.96 -7.38
CA ASP A 548 -62.93 -23.77 -6.51
C ASP A 548 -64.42 -23.40 -6.74
N PRO A 549 -65.23 -24.32 -7.30
CA PRO A 549 -66.63 -24.04 -7.61
C PRO A 549 -67.49 -23.73 -6.38
N ARG A 550 -67.07 -24.13 -5.17
CA ARG A 550 -67.78 -23.80 -3.92
C ARG A 550 -67.53 -22.35 -3.50
N VAL A 551 -66.28 -21.90 -3.60
CA VAL A 551 -65.90 -20.51 -3.30
C VAL A 551 -66.48 -19.57 -4.35
N SER A 552 -66.45 -19.98 -5.62
CA SER A 552 -67.05 -19.24 -6.73
C SER A 552 -68.55 -19.00 -6.49
N ARG A 553 -69.30 -20.08 -6.21
CA ARG A 553 -70.74 -19.98 -5.87
C ARG A 553 -71.03 -19.09 -4.66
N SER A 554 -70.20 -19.18 -3.62
CA SER A 554 -70.37 -18.35 -2.42
C SER A 554 -70.13 -16.86 -2.73
N THR A 555 -69.12 -16.57 -3.55
CA THR A 555 -68.77 -15.19 -3.94
C THR A 555 -69.82 -14.59 -4.86
N VAL A 556 -70.32 -15.39 -5.82
CA VAL A 556 -71.43 -15.03 -6.71
C VAL A 556 -72.68 -14.70 -5.90
N ALA A 557 -73.10 -15.59 -4.99
CA ALA A 557 -74.28 -15.36 -4.15
C ALA A 557 -74.14 -14.11 -3.27
N ALA A 558 -72.95 -13.84 -2.75
CA ALA A 558 -72.67 -12.64 -1.97
C ALA A 558 -72.74 -11.36 -2.83
N LEU A 559 -72.28 -11.39 -4.08
CA LEU A 559 -72.38 -10.27 -5.01
C LEU A 559 -73.82 -10.02 -5.47
N GLU A 560 -74.61 -11.07 -5.71
CA GLU A 560 -76.03 -10.98 -6.04
C GLU A 560 -76.84 -10.34 -4.90
N GLU A 561 -76.61 -10.75 -3.66
CA GLU A 561 -77.25 -10.18 -2.46
C GLU A 561 -76.91 -8.68 -2.30
N LEU A 562 -75.71 -8.27 -2.70
CA LEU A 562 -75.30 -6.86 -2.72
C LEU A 562 -75.84 -6.06 -3.93
N GLY A 563 -76.60 -6.70 -4.82
CA GLY A 563 -77.25 -6.07 -5.97
C GLY A 563 -76.38 -5.95 -7.23
N TYR A 564 -75.26 -6.67 -7.32
CA TYR A 564 -74.40 -6.73 -8.51
C TYR A 564 -74.85 -7.83 -9.49
N ARG A 565 -74.32 -7.82 -10.72
CA ARG A 565 -74.54 -8.86 -11.73
C ARG A 565 -73.26 -9.69 -11.93
N PRO A 566 -73.02 -10.71 -11.09
CA PRO A 566 -71.82 -11.53 -11.21
C PRO A 566 -71.92 -12.55 -12.36
N THR A 567 -70.83 -12.71 -13.12
CA THR A 567 -70.63 -13.77 -14.11
C THR A 567 -69.46 -14.64 -13.65
N PRO A 568 -69.67 -15.92 -13.29
CA PRO A 568 -68.58 -16.79 -12.86
C PRO A 568 -67.81 -17.41 -14.04
N CYS A 569 -66.50 -17.58 -13.87
CA CYS A 569 -65.64 -18.39 -14.72
C CYS A 569 -64.55 -19.09 -13.88
N ALA A 570 -64.04 -20.21 -14.39
CA ALA A 570 -63.15 -21.12 -13.64
C ALA A 570 -61.66 -20.90 -13.91
N SER A 571 -61.29 -20.07 -14.89
CA SER A 571 -59.89 -19.85 -15.27
C SER A 571 -59.65 -18.46 -15.85
N GLY A 572 -58.40 -17.99 -15.77
CA GLY A 572 -58.01 -16.73 -16.41
C GLY A 572 -58.18 -16.73 -17.94
N ARG A 573 -58.06 -17.89 -18.60
CA ARG A 573 -58.31 -17.98 -20.05
C ARG A 573 -59.78 -17.77 -20.39
N GLU A 574 -60.67 -18.43 -19.67
CA GLU A 574 -62.13 -18.26 -19.83
C GLU A 574 -62.54 -16.81 -19.53
N ALA A 575 -61.92 -16.18 -18.52
CA ALA A 575 -62.16 -14.78 -18.19
C ALA A 575 -61.86 -13.84 -19.38
N LEU A 576 -60.74 -14.06 -20.09
CA LEU A 576 -60.40 -13.26 -21.27
C LEU A 576 -61.38 -13.49 -22.44
N GLU A 577 -61.81 -14.73 -22.67
CA GLU A 577 -62.81 -15.05 -23.71
C GLU A 577 -64.18 -14.39 -23.42
N ILE A 578 -64.55 -14.26 -22.14
CA ILE A 578 -65.77 -13.56 -21.73
C ILE A 578 -65.62 -12.05 -21.94
N LEU A 579 -64.49 -11.46 -21.53
CA LEU A 579 -64.21 -10.04 -21.72
C LEU A 579 -64.16 -9.60 -23.19
N GLU A 580 -63.80 -10.51 -24.10
CA GLU A 580 -63.88 -10.26 -25.56
C GLU A 580 -65.32 -10.18 -26.08
N ARG A 581 -66.26 -10.89 -25.46
CA ARG A 581 -67.66 -10.99 -25.91
C ARG A 581 -68.59 -10.02 -25.20
N ASP A 582 -68.28 -9.66 -23.96
CA ASP A 582 -69.10 -8.81 -23.11
C ASP A 582 -68.32 -7.55 -22.69
N SER A 583 -68.71 -6.42 -23.29
CA SER A 583 -68.10 -5.12 -23.01
C SER A 583 -68.64 -4.42 -21.76
N ASP A 584 -69.67 -4.96 -21.12
CA ASP A 584 -70.37 -4.30 -20.01
C ASP A 584 -69.75 -4.62 -18.64
N ILE A 585 -68.72 -5.48 -18.59
CA ILE A 585 -68.02 -5.84 -17.34
C ILE A 585 -67.23 -4.65 -16.79
N GLU A 586 -67.50 -4.26 -15.55
CA GLU A 586 -66.90 -3.11 -14.87
C GLU A 586 -65.82 -3.50 -13.86
N LEU A 587 -65.90 -4.71 -13.30
CA LEU A 587 -64.97 -5.24 -12.29
C LEU A 587 -64.65 -6.71 -12.55
N VAL A 588 -63.37 -7.06 -12.43
CA VAL A 588 -62.90 -8.44 -12.32
C VAL A 588 -62.51 -8.73 -10.88
N VAL A 589 -63.18 -9.69 -10.26
CA VAL A 589 -62.83 -10.26 -8.96
C VAL A 589 -62.10 -11.57 -9.23
N THR A 590 -60.80 -11.65 -8.93
CA THR A 590 -59.97 -12.82 -9.29
C THR A 590 -59.24 -13.39 -8.09
N ASP A 591 -59.18 -14.72 -7.96
CA ASP A 591 -58.20 -15.35 -7.07
C ASP A 591 -56.78 -15.07 -7.59
N VAL A 592 -55.82 -14.92 -6.67
CA VAL A 592 -54.40 -14.76 -6.96
C VAL A 592 -53.81 -16.08 -7.49
N MET A 593 -54.18 -17.20 -6.87
CA MET A 593 -53.65 -18.52 -7.20
C MET A 593 -54.68 -19.31 -7.98
N MET A 594 -54.45 -19.46 -9.28
CA MET A 594 -55.29 -20.28 -10.15
C MET A 594 -54.37 -21.13 -11.05
N PRO A 595 -54.78 -22.36 -11.41
CA PRO A 595 -54.06 -23.20 -12.36
C PRO A 595 -53.92 -22.52 -13.74
N GLU A 596 -52.85 -22.84 -14.46
CA GLU A 596 -52.52 -22.34 -15.82
C GLU A 596 -52.18 -20.85 -15.93
N MET A 597 -53.00 -19.97 -15.35
CA MET A 597 -52.81 -18.51 -15.35
C MET A 597 -53.12 -17.93 -13.97
N THR A 598 -52.15 -17.26 -13.35
CA THR A 598 -52.36 -16.62 -12.05
C THR A 598 -53.25 -15.38 -12.17
N GLY A 599 -53.90 -14.98 -11.07
CA GLY A 599 -54.70 -13.76 -11.03
C GLY A 599 -53.88 -12.51 -11.37
N THR A 600 -52.59 -12.47 -10.98
CA THR A 600 -51.68 -11.36 -11.32
C THR A 600 -51.38 -11.31 -12.82
N GLN A 601 -51.17 -12.46 -13.46
CA GLN A 601 -50.99 -12.56 -14.91
C GLN A 601 -52.25 -12.16 -15.68
N LEU A 602 -53.42 -12.64 -15.23
CA LEU A 602 -54.72 -12.23 -15.77
C LEU A 602 -54.89 -10.72 -15.66
N ALA A 603 -54.65 -10.15 -14.48
CA ALA A 603 -54.81 -8.73 -14.23
C ALA A 603 -53.92 -7.85 -15.11
N ALA A 604 -52.67 -8.27 -15.35
CA ALA A 604 -51.78 -7.59 -16.27
C ALA A 604 -52.32 -7.59 -17.72
N GLN A 605 -52.92 -8.70 -18.16
CA GLN A 605 -53.54 -8.79 -19.48
C GLN A 605 -54.82 -7.95 -19.59
N VAL A 606 -55.70 -8.03 -18.58
CA VAL A 606 -56.93 -7.23 -18.51
C VAL A 606 -56.62 -5.74 -18.48
N GLN A 607 -55.64 -5.29 -17.68
CA GLN A 607 -55.25 -3.87 -17.66
C GLN A 607 -54.67 -3.38 -18.99
N ARG A 608 -53.99 -4.26 -19.74
CA ARG A 608 -53.42 -3.93 -21.06
C ARG A 608 -54.50 -3.84 -22.15
N LEU A 609 -55.47 -4.76 -22.15
CA LEU A 609 -56.51 -4.86 -23.19
C LEU A 609 -57.75 -4.00 -22.86
N TYR A 610 -58.11 -3.90 -21.59
CA TYR A 610 -59.32 -3.28 -21.07
C TYR A 610 -59.01 -2.36 -19.87
N PRO A 611 -58.32 -1.22 -20.09
CA PRO A 611 -57.82 -0.36 -19.00
C PRO A 611 -58.92 0.24 -18.10
N ARG A 612 -60.18 0.24 -18.55
CA ARG A 612 -61.33 0.78 -17.81
C ARG A 612 -61.88 -0.18 -16.75
N ILE A 613 -61.55 -1.47 -16.81
CA ILE A 613 -62.10 -2.49 -15.92
C ILE A 613 -61.31 -2.50 -14.60
N ALA A 614 -62.02 -2.36 -13.47
CA ALA A 614 -61.43 -2.46 -12.14
C ALA A 614 -61.02 -3.91 -11.83
N ILE A 615 -60.04 -4.09 -10.95
CA ILE A 615 -59.56 -5.42 -10.56
C ILE A 615 -59.47 -5.49 -9.04
N LEU A 616 -60.21 -6.44 -8.47
CA LEU A 616 -60.16 -6.80 -7.06
C LEU A 616 -59.52 -8.18 -6.94
N PHE A 617 -58.39 -8.26 -6.25
CA PHE A 617 -57.77 -9.54 -5.95
C PHE A 617 -58.41 -10.14 -4.71
N VAL A 618 -58.78 -11.41 -4.79
CA VAL A 618 -59.19 -12.21 -3.65
C VAL A 618 -58.05 -13.16 -3.34
N THR A 619 -57.64 -13.28 -2.08
CA THR A 619 -56.53 -14.16 -1.72
C THR A 619 -56.80 -14.92 -0.44
N GLY A 620 -56.39 -16.19 -0.38
CA GLY A 620 -56.30 -16.95 0.86
C GLY A 620 -55.15 -16.50 1.77
N TYR A 621 -54.08 -15.92 1.20
CA TYR A 621 -52.87 -15.55 1.92
C TYR A 621 -51.96 -14.57 1.13
N VAL A 622 -51.37 -13.59 1.82
CA VAL A 622 -50.52 -12.53 1.20
C VAL A 622 -49.24 -13.07 0.56
N GLY A 623 -48.69 -14.17 1.10
CA GLY A 623 -47.45 -14.76 0.61
C GLY A 623 -47.58 -15.76 -0.53
N GLU A 624 -48.79 -15.95 -1.07
CA GLU A 624 -49.07 -16.70 -2.30
C GLU A 624 -49.04 -15.80 -3.55
N ALA A 625 -49.06 -14.47 -3.36
CA ALA A 625 -48.67 -13.55 -4.40
C ALA A 625 -47.14 -13.52 -4.49
N GLY A 626 -46.57 -14.15 -5.52
CA GLY A 626 -45.15 -14.00 -5.82
C GLY A 626 -44.76 -12.52 -5.86
N ASP A 627 -43.58 -12.21 -5.32
CA ASP A 627 -42.98 -10.89 -5.13
C ASP A 627 -43.94 -9.81 -4.58
N ALA A 628 -43.75 -9.48 -3.30
CA ALA A 628 -44.45 -8.41 -2.58
C ALA A 628 -44.39 -7.02 -3.27
N GLY A 629 -43.60 -6.86 -4.33
CA GLY A 629 -43.58 -5.69 -5.20
C GLY A 629 -44.73 -5.56 -6.21
N ASP A 630 -45.34 -6.66 -6.68
CA ASP A 630 -46.29 -6.62 -7.81
C ASP A 630 -47.74 -6.26 -7.43
N LEU A 631 -48.09 -6.39 -6.15
CA LEU A 631 -49.42 -6.10 -5.59
C LEU A 631 -49.49 -4.83 -4.72
N ALA A 632 -48.37 -4.16 -4.48
CA ALA A 632 -48.35 -2.91 -3.72
C ALA A 632 -49.22 -1.84 -4.43
N GLY A 633 -50.26 -1.34 -3.75
CA GLY A 633 -51.17 -0.33 -4.27
C GLY A 633 -52.39 -0.84 -5.06
N ARG A 634 -52.68 -2.15 -5.05
CA ARG A 634 -53.89 -2.74 -5.68
C ARG A 634 -54.97 -3.11 -4.66
N ASP A 635 -56.23 -3.15 -5.08
CA ASP A 635 -57.37 -3.54 -4.23
C ASP A 635 -57.35 -5.05 -3.92
N LEU A 636 -57.34 -5.41 -2.63
CA LEU A 636 -57.18 -6.78 -2.14
C LEU A 636 -58.24 -7.13 -1.08
N LEU A 637 -58.84 -8.31 -1.21
CA LEU A 637 -59.78 -8.91 -0.26
C LEU A 637 -59.26 -10.28 0.21
N ARG A 638 -59.27 -10.55 1.52
CA ARG A 638 -58.74 -11.78 2.10
C ARG A 638 -59.84 -12.80 2.42
N LYS A 639 -59.67 -14.07 2.05
CA LYS A 639 -60.52 -15.19 2.44
C LYS A 639 -60.17 -15.66 3.87
N PRO A 640 -61.15 -16.06 4.70
CA PRO A 640 -62.59 -15.87 4.51
C PRO A 640 -62.99 -14.41 4.75
N PHE A 641 -63.92 -13.88 3.95
CA PHE A 641 -64.44 -12.51 4.05
C PHE A 641 -65.94 -12.51 4.36
N THR A 642 -66.42 -11.44 4.99
CA THR A 642 -67.86 -11.20 5.23
C THR A 642 -68.50 -10.42 4.06
N LEU A 643 -69.82 -10.42 4.00
CA LEU A 643 -70.59 -9.65 3.01
C LEU A 643 -70.22 -8.16 3.05
N ASP A 644 -70.08 -7.58 4.25
CA ASP A 644 -69.66 -6.18 4.43
C ASP A 644 -68.24 -5.89 3.95
N ALA A 645 -67.32 -6.84 4.14
CA ALA A 645 -65.94 -6.71 3.68
C ALA A 645 -65.87 -6.74 2.14
N LEU A 646 -66.66 -7.63 1.52
CA LEU A 646 -66.81 -7.68 0.07
C LEU A 646 -67.45 -6.40 -0.48
N ALA A 647 -68.52 -5.91 0.15
CA ALA A 647 -69.21 -4.68 -0.25
C ALA A 647 -68.27 -3.46 -0.25
N ARG A 648 -67.46 -3.30 0.81
CA ARG A 648 -66.46 -2.23 0.90
C ARG A 648 -65.37 -2.37 -0.15
N ALA A 649 -64.85 -3.58 -0.37
CA ALA A 649 -63.77 -3.83 -1.31
C ALA A 649 -64.22 -3.57 -2.77
N VAL A 650 -65.42 -4.03 -3.14
CA VAL A 650 -66.01 -3.78 -4.46
C VAL A 650 -66.28 -2.29 -4.67
N ALA A 651 -66.86 -1.60 -3.68
CA ALA A 651 -67.10 -0.16 -3.77
C ALA A 651 -65.80 0.65 -3.89
N ALA A 652 -64.75 0.27 -3.16
CA ALA A 652 -63.44 0.90 -3.26
C ALA A 652 -62.82 0.70 -4.66
N ALA A 653 -62.83 -0.53 -5.17
CA ALA A 653 -62.27 -0.87 -6.48
C ALA A 653 -62.97 -0.14 -7.64
N LEU A 654 -64.30 -0.02 -7.59
CA LEU A 654 -65.09 0.71 -8.58
C LEU A 654 -64.91 2.24 -8.46
N SER A 655 -64.79 2.77 -7.23
CA SER A 655 -64.63 4.20 -6.99
C SER A 655 -63.24 4.72 -7.39
N ALA A 656 -62.19 3.90 -7.26
CA ALA A 656 -60.83 4.27 -7.62
C ALA A 656 -60.61 4.49 -9.14
N ARG A 657 -61.55 4.04 -9.98
CA ARG A 657 -61.44 4.11 -11.46
C ARG A 657 -62.51 4.94 -12.17
N SER A 658 -63.37 5.67 -11.46
CA SER A 658 -64.35 6.58 -12.09
C SER A 658 -63.86 8.03 -12.19
N PRO A 659 -63.60 8.56 -13.40
CA PRO A 659 -63.93 9.94 -13.74
C PRO A 659 -65.20 9.97 -14.60
N VAL A 660 -66.29 10.45 -13.98
CA VAL A 660 -67.48 11.09 -14.58
C VAL A 660 -68.06 10.49 -15.88
N SER A 661 -69.26 9.93 -15.79
CA SER A 661 -70.31 10.15 -16.81
C SER A 661 -71.71 10.04 -16.21
N GLY A 662 -72.12 11.11 -15.53
CA GLY A 662 -73.51 11.55 -15.69
C GLY A 662 -73.74 11.91 -17.17
N SER A 663 -74.97 11.69 -17.67
CA SER A 663 -75.42 11.94 -19.04
C SER A 663 -75.17 10.84 -20.10
N ARG A 664 -75.85 9.69 -19.96
CA ARG A 664 -76.38 8.96 -21.14
C ARG A 664 -77.84 8.51 -21.03
N ARG A 665 -78.58 8.94 -20.00
CA ARG A 665 -80.01 8.62 -19.83
C ARG A 665 -80.97 9.80 -20.05
N ALA A 666 -80.47 10.99 -20.41
CA ALA A 666 -81.30 12.18 -20.63
C ALA A 666 -81.38 12.64 -22.10
N LYS A 667 -80.96 11.81 -23.07
CA LYS A 667 -81.03 12.16 -24.51
C LYS A 667 -81.82 11.18 -25.36
N ALA A 668 -82.58 10.27 -24.73
CA ALA A 668 -83.53 9.39 -25.40
C ALA A 668 -85.00 9.80 -25.18
N ASP A 669 -85.28 10.70 -24.22
CA ASP A 669 -86.64 11.18 -23.92
C ASP A 669 -86.93 12.59 -24.45
N GLU A 670 -85.99 13.21 -25.19
CA GLU A 670 -86.17 14.56 -25.79
C GLU A 670 -86.15 14.54 -27.34
N GLU A 671 -86.18 13.35 -27.96
CA GLU A 671 -86.39 13.16 -29.41
C GLU A 671 -87.69 12.39 -29.73
N ALA A 672 -88.61 12.29 -28.75
CA ALA A 672 -89.94 11.70 -28.90
C ALA A 672 -91.05 12.54 -28.23
N ALA A 673 -91.06 13.86 -28.50
CA ALA A 673 -92.18 14.76 -28.21
C ALA A 673 -92.41 15.73 -29.38
#